data_AF-A0A1X0DDA7-F1
#
_entry.id   AF-A0A1X0DDA7-F1
#
_cell.length_a   1.000
_cell.length_b   1.000
_cell.length_c   1.000
_cell.angle_alpha   90.00
_cell.angle_beta   90.00
_cell.angle_gamma   90.00
#
_symmetry.space_group_name_H-M   'P 1'
#
loop_
_entity.id
_entity.type
_entity.pdbx_description
1 polymer ?
#
loop_
_entity_poly.entity_id
_entity_poly.type
_entity_poly.pdbx_seq_one_letter_code
_entity_poly.pdbx_strand_id
1 'polypeptide(L)'
;MRRSLMTSYAVRRAVFAIALLLIVYLAALALQPAILDRLPHWLRWFGRPGSMLTVGIVVAVLVTVCVLAFQSEGSTRLVGFSFTVVAGLVTTSAVLGLSSYWRCHDASHPAVYTPLVATAQLVTGSVGDFSLGSVTCPSPTPVGLQVAQIATLSAIMIGVGGVVVGVFHSQVDRLRANLAESVTVIVGIDEDSQPIISAVAQTLDRRSTLVVITSAGDDRVQRARRQGARVVLVDFNRPSTLVSPRLWRRLGRLYLMSADPATNLSWLDLISRRLAEVGHEQRLPLIVRIDDPWLAEAWRDQQFGGSNTRWAADVIGKYAVTAGRLLDSIITTETIQRVFICGTSQLTLALCANMNRRHLERDFYTAPGSSPLPALTLVESDAEEYLRDHELYRQQAGVMCDGPAIDAVAETPTASTLQRLIGDSDPKTTAAILVDSQVSTTGARLAARFPEMPIYAWDPKARGTEDSLEIVGMLQPYGLALDTREGQVQDAWERAARLIHERYVATIDPKAPRSPAALPWAQLGEFYRGSNRRQVRNALRMVEQIAGHTWNTWGSPPVQLSGHVMANSSALEQLSLMGFDHNSAMNMAKAEHEDWCRYYRRNGWKYGSPRDDTHKIHDKLVDWPVVESNPDLLNAAVRSLAATLWRLQQLGYRSRPLWQTFTRVGSVAAEQRSTAWTWTSDSGHTMHAAAGDWTVHEDGKMWSVRDDIFRDTYEPDGEGQWRRKGLVQARPAQPGETINTLEGPTTAAEGDWVVRGANAEQWPVPGDEFVQRYTEFHPPTN
;
A
#
# COMPACT_ATOMS: atom_id res chain seq x y z
N MET A 1 24.14 -0.87 -15.59
CA MET A 1 23.66 -2.16 -15.02
C MET A 1 24.17 -3.43 -15.72
N ARG A 2 24.37 -3.49 -17.06
CA ARG A 2 24.89 -4.70 -17.75
C ARG A 2 26.27 -5.21 -17.27
N ARG A 3 27.20 -4.32 -16.89
CA ARG A 3 28.55 -4.70 -16.42
C ARG A 3 28.57 -5.42 -15.07
N SER A 4 27.62 -5.17 -14.16
CA SER A 4 27.54 -5.80 -12.82
C SER A 4 26.91 -7.20 -12.85
N LEU A 5 25.99 -7.44 -13.78
CA LEU A 5 25.40 -8.77 -14.00
C LEU A 5 26.39 -9.72 -14.70
N MET A 6 27.22 -9.20 -15.62
CA MET A 6 28.26 -9.98 -16.29
C MET A 6 29.37 -10.44 -15.33
N THR A 7 29.79 -9.60 -14.38
CA THR A 7 30.79 -9.99 -13.37
C THR A 7 30.26 -11.07 -12.42
N SER A 8 28.99 -11.01 -12.00
CA SER A 8 28.38 -12.05 -11.15
C SER A 8 28.29 -13.41 -11.86
N TYR A 9 27.91 -13.41 -13.15
CA TYR A 9 27.82 -14.65 -13.93
C TYR A 9 29.21 -15.28 -14.20
N ALA A 10 30.21 -14.45 -14.50
CA ALA A 10 31.58 -14.90 -14.73
C ALA A 10 32.23 -15.48 -13.46
N VAL A 11 32.05 -14.82 -12.31
CA VAL A 11 32.52 -15.33 -11.01
C VAL A 11 31.85 -16.65 -10.67
N ARG A 12 30.53 -16.78 -10.87
CA ARG A 12 29.81 -18.04 -10.63
C ARG A 12 30.34 -19.19 -11.48
N ARG A 13 30.57 -18.96 -12.77
CA ARG A 13 31.18 -19.96 -13.67
C ARG A 13 32.59 -20.32 -13.26
N ALA A 14 33.40 -19.34 -12.85
CA ALA A 14 34.75 -19.58 -12.38
C ALA A 14 34.76 -20.46 -11.12
N VAL A 15 33.92 -20.15 -10.11
CA VAL A 15 33.82 -20.94 -8.87
C VAL A 15 33.33 -22.36 -9.15
N PHE A 16 32.34 -22.54 -10.04
CA PHE A 16 31.87 -23.87 -10.43
C PHE A 16 32.95 -24.67 -11.18
N ALA A 17 33.70 -24.04 -12.09
CA ALA A 17 34.81 -24.66 -12.79
C ALA A 17 35.93 -25.07 -11.83
N ILE A 18 36.27 -24.21 -10.85
CA ILE A 18 37.24 -24.52 -9.79
C ILE A 18 36.76 -25.72 -8.97
N ALA A 19 35.50 -25.75 -8.55
CA ALA A 19 34.94 -26.88 -7.80
C ALA A 19 35.06 -28.20 -8.59
N LEU A 20 34.69 -28.18 -9.88
CA LEU A 20 34.80 -29.34 -10.76
C LEU A 20 36.26 -29.80 -10.91
N LEU A 21 37.19 -28.86 -11.13
CA LEU A 21 38.63 -29.16 -11.23
C LEU A 21 39.18 -29.78 -9.94
N LEU A 22 38.75 -29.29 -8.76
CA LEU A 22 39.15 -29.85 -7.48
C LEU A 22 38.61 -31.27 -7.28
N ILE A 23 37.36 -31.54 -7.65
CA ILE A 23 36.76 -32.88 -7.58
C ILE A 23 37.51 -33.84 -8.51
N VAL A 24 37.75 -33.45 -9.76
CA VAL A 24 38.49 -34.25 -10.75
C VAL A 24 39.92 -34.50 -10.30
N TYR A 25 40.59 -33.49 -9.74
CA TYR A 25 41.94 -33.62 -9.20
C TYR A 25 42.00 -34.63 -8.03
N LEU A 26 41.09 -34.52 -7.05
CA LEU A 26 41.04 -35.46 -5.93
C LEU A 26 40.67 -36.88 -6.38
N ALA A 27 39.78 -37.03 -7.36
CA ALA A 27 39.46 -38.33 -7.97
C ALA A 27 40.69 -38.93 -8.66
N ALA A 28 41.44 -38.14 -9.42
CA ALA A 28 42.67 -38.58 -10.08
C ALA A 28 43.76 -38.98 -9.07
N LEU A 29 43.92 -38.23 -7.97
CA LEU A 29 44.83 -38.58 -6.88
C LEU A 29 44.45 -39.88 -6.19
N ALA A 30 43.15 -40.11 -5.97
CA ALA A 30 42.66 -41.35 -5.38
C ALA A 30 42.93 -42.56 -6.28
N LEU A 31 42.76 -42.39 -7.60
CA LEU A 31 43.05 -43.43 -8.60
C LEU A 31 44.55 -43.66 -8.80
N GLN A 32 45.38 -42.61 -8.68
CA GLN A 32 46.83 -42.64 -8.91
C GLN A 32 47.58 -41.75 -7.90
N PRO A 33 47.91 -42.27 -6.69
CA PRO A 33 48.61 -41.50 -5.66
C PRO A 33 49.99 -40.98 -6.08
N ALA A 34 50.67 -41.66 -7.03
CA ALA A 34 51.98 -41.28 -7.57
C ALA A 34 51.99 -39.91 -8.29
N ILE A 35 50.82 -39.34 -8.59
CA ILE A 35 50.71 -37.97 -9.11
C ILE A 35 51.28 -36.96 -8.10
N LEU A 36 51.14 -37.19 -6.79
CA LEU A 36 51.68 -36.30 -5.75
C LEU A 36 53.21 -36.22 -5.80
N ASP A 37 53.89 -37.31 -6.15
CA ASP A 37 55.36 -37.35 -6.18
C ASP A 37 55.94 -36.51 -7.32
N ARG A 38 55.17 -36.32 -8.40
CA ARG A 38 55.52 -35.50 -9.56
C ARG A 38 55.30 -34.00 -9.33
N LEU A 39 54.62 -33.61 -8.25
CA LEU A 39 54.35 -32.22 -7.93
C LEU A 39 55.55 -31.54 -7.23
N PRO A 40 55.74 -30.22 -7.43
CA PRO A 40 56.69 -29.42 -6.67
C PRO A 40 56.46 -29.55 -5.16
N HIS A 41 57.53 -29.52 -4.37
CA HIS A 41 57.48 -29.77 -2.93
C HIS A 41 56.46 -28.90 -2.18
N TRP A 42 56.28 -27.64 -2.60
CA TRP A 42 55.33 -26.70 -2.00
C TRP A 42 53.84 -26.98 -2.32
N LEU A 43 53.53 -27.87 -3.29
CA LEU A 43 52.16 -28.28 -3.64
C LEU A 43 51.78 -29.68 -3.12
N ARG A 44 52.75 -30.46 -2.66
CA ARG A 44 52.53 -31.87 -2.24
C ARG A 44 51.59 -32.02 -1.05
N TRP A 45 51.36 -30.96 -0.29
CA TRP A 45 50.41 -30.96 0.83
C TRP A 45 48.94 -31.02 0.36
N PHE A 46 48.65 -30.55 -0.86
CA PHE A 46 47.29 -30.44 -1.39
C PHE A 46 46.84 -31.77 -2.01
N GLY A 47 46.06 -32.53 -1.24
CA GLY A 47 45.59 -33.88 -1.61
C GLY A 47 46.34 -35.03 -0.93
N ARG A 48 47.34 -34.73 -0.10
CA ARG A 48 48.03 -35.75 0.72
C ARG A 48 47.04 -36.39 1.71
N PRO A 49 47.01 -37.73 1.85
CA PRO A 49 46.21 -38.40 2.87
C PRO A 49 46.41 -37.77 4.26
N GLY A 50 45.31 -37.47 4.96
CA GLY A 50 45.32 -36.78 6.27
C GLY A 50 45.45 -35.25 6.24
N SER A 51 45.49 -34.61 5.05
CA SER A 51 45.59 -33.15 4.92
C SER A 51 44.26 -32.44 5.20
N MET A 52 44.02 -32.08 6.46
CA MET A 52 42.80 -31.34 6.89
C MET A 52 42.64 -29.99 6.19
N LEU A 53 43.73 -29.33 5.82
CA LEU A 53 43.70 -28.08 5.07
C LEU A 53 43.13 -28.26 3.66
N THR A 54 43.45 -29.37 3.00
CA THR A 54 42.88 -29.71 1.68
C THR A 54 41.37 -29.94 1.80
N VAL A 55 40.94 -30.72 2.79
CA VAL A 55 39.52 -30.98 3.08
C VAL A 55 38.78 -29.66 3.30
N GLY A 56 39.31 -28.79 4.16
CA GLY A 56 38.71 -27.49 4.47
C GLY A 56 38.54 -26.59 3.25
N ILE A 57 39.56 -26.51 2.38
CA ILE A 57 39.49 -25.70 1.15
C ILE A 57 38.41 -26.23 0.20
N VAL A 58 38.37 -27.54 -0.04
CA VAL A 58 37.41 -28.14 -0.98
C VAL A 58 35.98 -28.01 -0.44
N VAL A 59 35.78 -28.25 0.86
CA VAL A 59 34.47 -28.04 1.50
C VAL A 59 34.05 -26.57 1.42
N ALA A 60 34.95 -25.62 1.68
CA ALA A 60 34.64 -24.19 1.56
C ALA A 60 34.25 -23.80 0.12
N VAL A 61 34.91 -24.36 -0.89
CA VAL A 61 34.54 -24.14 -2.30
C VAL A 61 33.17 -24.73 -2.61
N LEU A 62 32.86 -25.96 -2.16
CA LEU A 62 31.54 -26.56 -2.33
C LEU A 62 30.44 -25.76 -1.63
N VAL A 63 30.68 -25.30 -0.40
CA VAL A 63 29.77 -24.39 0.32
C VAL A 63 29.56 -23.10 -0.47
N THR A 64 30.62 -22.53 -1.02
CA THR A 64 30.53 -21.31 -1.85
C THR A 64 29.70 -21.55 -3.11
N VAL A 65 29.85 -22.71 -3.77
CA VAL A 65 28.99 -23.11 -4.90
C VAL A 65 27.52 -23.19 -4.47
N CYS A 66 27.23 -23.83 -3.32
CA CYS A 66 25.86 -23.93 -2.79
C CYS A 66 25.26 -22.55 -2.47
N VAL A 67 26.04 -21.65 -1.87
CA VAL A 67 25.62 -20.27 -1.54
C VAL A 67 25.38 -19.45 -2.80
N LEU A 68 26.27 -19.54 -3.81
CA LEU A 68 26.10 -18.82 -5.08
C LEU A 68 24.94 -19.38 -5.91
N ALA A 69 24.70 -20.69 -5.86
CA ALA A 69 23.51 -21.31 -6.45
C ALA A 69 22.24 -20.76 -5.78
N PHE A 70 22.22 -20.70 -4.43
CA PHE A 70 21.10 -20.19 -3.64
C PHE A 70 20.79 -18.71 -3.92
N GLN A 71 21.81 -17.89 -4.10
CA GLN A 71 21.61 -16.47 -4.41
C GLN A 71 21.12 -16.23 -5.84
N SER A 72 21.30 -17.20 -6.75
CA SER A 72 20.97 -17.05 -8.16
C SER A 72 19.57 -17.54 -8.54
N GLU A 73 19.04 -18.51 -7.80
CA GLU A 73 17.62 -18.85 -7.85
C GLU A 73 16.93 -17.97 -6.82
N GLY A 74 16.07 -17.04 -7.27
CA GLY A 74 15.31 -16.19 -6.36
C GLY A 74 14.60 -16.99 -5.25
N SER A 75 14.28 -16.33 -4.14
CA SER A 75 13.76 -16.87 -2.87
C SER A 75 12.48 -17.73 -2.92
N THR A 76 12.01 -18.12 -4.10
CA THR A 76 10.71 -18.74 -4.38
C THR A 76 10.76 -20.26 -4.63
N ARG A 77 11.93 -20.90 -4.76
CA ARG A 77 12.04 -22.35 -5.00
C ARG A 77 12.95 -23.09 -4.01
N LEU A 78 12.73 -22.90 -2.72
CA LEU A 78 13.47 -23.63 -1.66
C LEU A 78 13.45 -25.15 -1.83
N VAL A 79 12.33 -25.72 -2.28
CA VAL A 79 12.20 -27.19 -2.48
C VAL A 79 13.03 -27.65 -3.68
N GLY A 80 12.95 -26.95 -4.82
CA GLY A 80 13.74 -27.26 -6.02
C GLY A 80 15.25 -27.08 -5.80
N PHE A 81 15.63 -26.03 -5.08
CA PHE A 81 17.02 -25.77 -4.68
C PHE A 81 17.61 -26.90 -3.84
N SER A 82 16.87 -27.38 -2.83
CA SER A 82 17.32 -28.52 -2.01
C SER A 82 17.56 -29.75 -2.86
N PHE A 83 16.72 -30.04 -3.86
CA PHE A 83 16.94 -31.17 -4.78
C PHE A 83 18.20 -31.01 -5.63
N THR A 84 18.45 -29.83 -6.21
CA THR A 84 19.64 -29.59 -7.05
C THR A 84 20.94 -29.69 -6.23
N VAL A 85 20.96 -29.12 -5.03
CA VAL A 85 22.12 -29.19 -4.12
C VAL A 85 22.35 -30.62 -3.64
N VAL A 86 21.29 -31.34 -3.24
CA VAL A 86 21.38 -32.75 -2.83
C VAL A 86 21.90 -33.60 -4.00
N ALA A 87 21.39 -33.42 -5.21
CA ALA A 87 21.87 -34.14 -6.39
C ALA A 87 23.35 -33.87 -6.68
N GLY A 88 23.79 -32.61 -6.57
CA GLY A 88 25.20 -32.22 -6.77
C GLY A 88 26.13 -32.82 -5.71
N LEU A 89 25.74 -32.80 -4.44
CA LEU A 89 26.50 -33.40 -3.34
C LEU A 89 26.56 -34.92 -3.47
N VAL A 90 25.44 -35.59 -3.78
CA VAL A 90 25.38 -37.04 -4.01
C VAL A 90 26.27 -37.44 -5.20
N THR A 91 26.26 -36.67 -6.29
CA THR A 91 27.12 -36.92 -7.46
C THR A 91 28.60 -36.77 -7.07
N THR A 92 28.94 -35.73 -6.30
CA THR A 92 30.30 -35.51 -5.80
C THR A 92 30.76 -36.65 -4.91
N SER A 93 29.91 -37.10 -3.98
CA SER A 93 30.17 -38.25 -3.11
C SER A 93 30.37 -39.53 -3.90
N ALA A 94 29.55 -39.78 -4.93
CA ALA A 94 29.66 -40.97 -5.77
C ALA A 94 30.99 -40.99 -6.56
N VAL A 95 31.37 -39.87 -7.18
CA VAL A 95 32.61 -39.77 -7.95
C VAL A 95 33.85 -39.94 -7.07
N LEU A 96 33.91 -39.22 -5.95
CA LEU A 96 35.06 -39.27 -5.04
C LEU A 96 35.13 -40.59 -4.27
N GLY A 97 33.97 -41.14 -3.86
CA GLY A 97 33.86 -42.45 -3.21
C GLY A 97 34.34 -43.57 -4.14
N LEU A 98 33.81 -43.63 -5.36
CA LEU A 98 34.18 -44.67 -6.34
C LEU A 98 35.66 -44.62 -6.69
N SER A 99 36.20 -43.41 -6.90
CA SER A 99 37.62 -43.21 -7.18
C SER A 99 38.52 -43.64 -6.01
N SER A 100 38.05 -43.43 -4.77
CA SER A 100 38.80 -43.79 -3.56
C SER A 100 38.76 -45.29 -3.25
N TYR A 101 37.64 -45.96 -3.54
CA TYR A 101 37.50 -47.40 -3.34
C TYR A 101 37.99 -48.22 -4.53
N TRP A 102 38.34 -47.61 -5.67
CA TRP A 102 38.66 -48.33 -6.92
C TRP A 102 39.73 -49.43 -6.78
N ARG A 103 40.69 -49.23 -5.87
CA ARG A 103 41.79 -50.18 -5.61
C ARG A 103 41.49 -51.18 -4.48
N CYS A 104 40.31 -51.11 -3.86
CA CYS A 104 39.88 -51.99 -2.79
C CYS A 104 39.25 -53.27 -3.35
N HIS A 105 40.10 -54.17 -3.83
CA HIS A 105 39.71 -55.46 -4.36
C HIS A 105 40.82 -56.50 -4.13
N ASP A 106 40.46 -57.78 -4.08
CA ASP A 106 41.40 -58.89 -3.96
C ASP A 106 40.86 -60.13 -4.70
N ALA A 107 41.51 -61.29 -4.54
CA ALA A 107 41.08 -62.54 -5.18
C ALA A 107 39.67 -63.00 -4.75
N SER A 108 39.19 -62.59 -3.58
CA SER A 108 37.86 -62.91 -3.03
C SER A 108 36.84 -61.79 -3.20
N HIS A 109 37.27 -60.58 -3.55
CA HIS A 109 36.45 -59.38 -3.70
C HIS A 109 36.61 -58.79 -5.12
N PRO A 110 35.62 -58.93 -6.03
CA PRO A 110 35.76 -58.54 -7.44
C PRO A 110 36.12 -57.06 -7.66
N ALA A 111 36.96 -56.80 -8.66
CA ALA A 111 37.57 -55.48 -8.93
C ALA A 111 36.58 -54.35 -9.26
N VAL A 112 35.42 -54.68 -9.85
CA VAL A 112 34.40 -53.68 -10.21
C VAL A 112 33.26 -53.62 -9.20
N TYR A 113 32.87 -54.78 -8.66
CA TYR A 113 31.70 -54.87 -7.77
C TYR A 113 31.98 -54.28 -6.39
N THR A 114 33.15 -54.57 -5.81
CA THR A 114 33.50 -54.16 -4.44
C THR A 114 33.54 -52.64 -4.28
N PRO A 115 34.22 -51.87 -5.16
CA PRO A 115 34.22 -50.40 -5.08
C PRO A 115 32.83 -49.79 -5.28
N LEU A 116 32.00 -50.40 -6.12
CA LEU A 116 30.64 -49.94 -6.40
C LEU A 116 29.74 -50.12 -5.17
N VAL A 117 29.80 -51.27 -4.50
CA VAL A 117 29.05 -51.54 -3.27
C VAL A 117 29.52 -50.62 -2.13
N ALA A 118 30.84 -50.44 -1.95
CA ALA A 118 31.39 -49.53 -0.95
C ALA A 118 30.90 -48.08 -1.15
N THR A 119 30.87 -47.63 -2.41
CA THR A 119 30.35 -46.31 -2.77
C THR A 119 28.85 -46.19 -2.56
N ALA A 120 28.09 -47.24 -2.89
CA ALA A 120 26.64 -47.27 -2.65
C ALA A 120 26.32 -47.18 -1.15
N GLN A 121 27.04 -47.94 -0.31
CA GLN A 121 26.92 -47.86 1.15
C GLN A 121 27.20 -46.44 1.67
N LEU A 122 28.27 -45.80 1.17
CA LEU A 122 28.58 -44.41 1.48
C LEU A 122 27.43 -43.47 1.14
N VAL A 123 26.88 -43.54 -0.08
CA VAL A 123 25.78 -42.67 -0.53
C VAL A 123 24.49 -42.90 0.26
N THR A 124 24.23 -44.13 0.71
CA THR A 124 23.07 -44.45 1.57
C THR A 124 23.23 -44.00 3.03
N GLY A 125 24.39 -43.43 3.40
CA GLY A 125 24.62 -42.86 4.74
C GLY A 125 25.49 -43.72 5.66
N SER A 126 26.11 -44.79 5.16
CA SER A 126 27.12 -45.55 5.91
C SER A 126 28.48 -44.86 5.80
N VAL A 127 28.84 -44.07 6.82
CA VAL A 127 30.07 -43.25 6.84
C VAL A 127 31.24 -43.94 7.58
N GLY A 128 31.04 -45.20 8.02
CA GLY A 128 32.08 -45.97 8.71
C GLY A 128 33.24 -46.38 7.81
N ASP A 129 34.33 -46.84 8.42
CA ASP A 129 35.46 -47.39 7.68
C ASP A 129 35.05 -48.65 6.92
N PHE A 130 35.35 -48.68 5.62
CA PHE A 130 35.13 -49.86 4.80
C PHE A 130 36.28 -50.85 5.01
N SER A 131 35.98 -52.10 5.35
CA SER A 131 36.98 -53.14 5.60
C SER A 131 36.95 -54.21 4.51
N LEU A 132 38.12 -54.52 3.96
CA LEU A 132 38.34 -55.66 3.08
C LEU A 132 38.93 -56.80 3.95
N GLY A 133 38.12 -57.78 4.33
CA GLY A 133 38.50 -58.76 5.36
C GLY A 133 38.69 -58.09 6.73
N SER A 134 39.88 -58.22 7.33
CA SER A 134 40.23 -57.61 8.62
C SER A 134 40.99 -56.29 8.52
N VAL A 135 41.14 -55.70 7.33
CA VAL A 135 41.94 -54.50 7.08
C VAL A 135 41.07 -53.38 6.51
N THR A 136 41.24 -52.16 7.01
CA THR A 136 40.57 -50.96 6.49
C THR A 136 41.11 -50.59 5.11
N CYS A 137 40.21 -50.35 4.16
CA CYS A 137 40.56 -49.99 2.78
C CYS A 137 39.73 -48.79 2.31
N PRO A 138 40.34 -47.75 1.72
CA PRO A 138 41.78 -47.55 1.46
C PRO A 138 42.58 -47.11 2.70
N SER A 139 43.82 -47.59 2.83
CA SER A 139 44.80 -47.17 3.84
C SER A 139 46.12 -46.72 3.17
N PRO A 140 46.60 -45.48 3.38
CA PRO A 140 45.97 -44.41 4.15
C PRO A 140 44.74 -43.81 3.45
N THR A 141 43.79 -43.28 4.22
CA THR A 141 42.52 -42.72 3.70
C THR A 141 42.78 -41.50 2.79
N PRO A 142 42.38 -41.54 1.51
CA PRO A 142 42.48 -40.40 0.61
C PRO A 142 41.61 -39.23 1.08
N VAL A 143 42.08 -38.00 0.84
CA VAL A 143 41.31 -36.78 1.11
C VAL A 143 39.98 -36.75 0.35
N GLY A 144 39.94 -37.31 -0.87
CA GLY A 144 38.71 -37.43 -1.66
C GLY A 144 37.60 -38.18 -0.91
N LEU A 145 37.94 -39.24 -0.17
CA LEU A 145 36.97 -40.01 0.59
C LEU A 145 36.42 -39.21 1.80
N GLN A 146 37.26 -38.47 2.50
CA GLN A 146 36.83 -37.60 3.60
C GLN A 146 35.88 -36.49 3.12
N VAL A 147 36.16 -35.89 1.96
CA VAL A 147 35.26 -34.91 1.32
C VAL A 147 33.94 -35.57 0.92
N ALA A 148 33.97 -36.80 0.37
CA ALA A 148 32.77 -37.55 0.02
C ALA A 148 31.88 -37.86 1.24
N GLN A 149 32.48 -38.26 2.36
CA GLN A 149 31.78 -38.51 3.63
C GLN A 149 31.05 -37.25 4.14
N ILE A 150 31.72 -36.09 4.14
CA ILE A 150 31.13 -34.81 4.55
C ILE A 150 30.00 -34.39 3.59
N ALA A 151 30.20 -34.55 2.27
CA ALA A 151 29.21 -34.22 1.26
C ALA A 151 27.94 -35.08 1.39
N THR A 152 28.08 -36.39 1.68
CA THR A 152 26.95 -37.30 1.93
C THR A 152 26.17 -36.88 3.18
N LEU A 153 26.84 -36.65 4.31
CA LEU A 153 26.17 -36.21 5.55
C LEU A 153 25.41 -34.90 5.35
N SER A 154 26.02 -33.97 4.61
CA SER A 154 25.39 -32.69 4.25
C SER A 154 24.16 -32.90 3.37
N ALA A 155 24.23 -33.78 2.37
CA ALA A 155 23.11 -34.10 1.49
C ALA A 155 21.91 -34.69 2.26
N ILE A 156 22.16 -35.59 3.22
CA ILE A 156 21.12 -36.19 4.07
C ILE A 156 20.46 -35.13 4.94
N MET A 157 21.24 -34.30 5.64
CA MET A 157 20.70 -33.24 6.51
C MET A 157 19.87 -32.21 5.72
N ILE A 158 20.35 -31.80 4.53
CA ILE A 158 19.62 -30.88 3.64
C ILE A 158 18.35 -31.54 3.10
N GLY A 159 18.40 -32.82 2.73
CA GLY A 159 17.26 -33.59 2.25
C GLY A 159 16.15 -33.71 3.29
N VAL A 160 16.49 -34.15 4.51
CA VAL A 160 15.54 -34.26 5.63
C VAL A 160 14.96 -32.89 5.99
N GLY A 161 15.80 -31.85 6.08
CA GLY A 161 15.34 -30.48 6.32
C GLY A 161 14.37 -29.98 5.25
N GLY A 162 14.61 -30.30 3.98
CA GLY A 162 13.72 -29.99 2.87
C GLY A 162 12.35 -30.65 3.00
N VAL A 163 12.30 -31.94 3.36
CA VAL A 163 11.05 -32.69 3.54
C VAL A 163 10.23 -32.16 4.73
N VAL A 164 10.87 -31.89 5.87
CA VAL A 164 10.19 -31.31 7.05
C VAL A 164 9.58 -29.95 6.72
N VAL A 165 10.32 -29.08 6.02
CA VAL A 165 9.79 -27.78 5.55
C VAL A 165 8.62 -27.97 4.58
N GLY A 166 8.65 -29.03 3.76
CA GLY A 166 7.58 -29.42 2.85
C GLY A 166 6.28 -29.84 3.56
N VAL A 167 6.37 -30.63 4.63
CA VAL A 167 5.19 -31.12 5.35
C VAL A 167 4.60 -30.03 6.26
N PHE A 168 5.43 -29.16 6.84
CA PHE A 168 5.00 -28.11 7.78
C PHE A 168 4.87 -26.71 7.15
N HIS A 169 4.60 -26.62 5.85
CA HIS A 169 4.53 -25.35 5.11
C HIS A 169 3.74 -24.25 5.83
N SER A 170 2.55 -24.56 6.39
CA SER A 170 1.71 -23.58 7.11
C SER A 170 2.40 -23.00 8.35
N GLN A 171 3.07 -23.83 9.14
CA GLN A 171 3.75 -23.38 10.37
C GLN A 171 5.03 -22.60 10.05
N VAL A 172 5.77 -23.02 9.01
CA VAL A 172 6.97 -22.31 8.55
C VAL A 172 6.61 -20.94 7.98
N ASP A 173 5.54 -20.83 7.17
CA ASP A 173 5.05 -19.56 6.65
C ASP A 173 4.67 -18.60 7.79
N ARG A 174 3.96 -19.11 8.80
CA ARG A 174 3.58 -18.33 9.98
C ARG A 174 4.80 -17.86 10.79
N LEU A 175 5.80 -18.72 11.00
CA LEU A 175 7.03 -18.34 11.69
C LEU A 175 7.79 -17.26 10.92
N ARG A 176 7.97 -17.43 9.61
CA ARG A 176 8.65 -16.45 8.74
C ARG A 176 7.93 -15.11 8.71
N ALA A 177 6.60 -15.11 8.64
CA ALA A 177 5.80 -13.89 8.72
C ALA A 177 5.99 -13.16 10.07
N ASN A 178 6.08 -13.89 11.18
CA ASN A 178 6.29 -13.31 12.51
C ASN A 178 7.71 -12.78 12.75
N LEU A 179 8.72 -13.31 12.05
CA LEU A 179 10.13 -12.91 12.18
C LEU A 179 10.55 -11.80 11.20
N ALA A 180 9.70 -11.44 10.23
CA ALA A 180 9.99 -10.42 9.24
C ALA A 180 10.16 -9.03 9.87
N GLU A 181 11.08 -8.22 9.33
CA GLU A 181 11.30 -6.83 9.78
C GLU A 181 10.14 -5.90 9.38
N SER A 182 9.49 -6.19 8.25
CA SER A 182 8.31 -5.49 7.75
C SER A 182 7.45 -6.46 6.94
N VAL A 183 6.12 -6.34 7.06
CA VAL A 183 5.16 -7.17 6.31
C VAL A 183 4.17 -6.33 5.53
N THR A 184 3.88 -6.78 4.30
CA THR A 184 2.73 -6.32 3.51
C THR A 184 1.70 -7.43 3.55
N VAL A 185 0.51 -7.15 4.08
CA VAL A 185 -0.50 -8.16 4.37
C VAL A 185 -1.68 -8.01 3.43
N ILE A 186 -2.12 -9.12 2.83
CA ILE A 186 -3.38 -9.21 2.07
C ILE A 186 -4.31 -10.16 2.83
N VAL A 187 -5.51 -9.70 3.18
CA VAL A 187 -6.50 -10.49 3.94
C VAL A 187 -7.72 -10.79 3.07
N GLY A 188 -8.12 -12.05 3.02
CA GLY A 188 -9.30 -12.52 2.30
C GLY A 188 -9.09 -12.47 0.79
N ILE A 189 -8.71 -13.58 0.17
CA ILE A 189 -8.48 -13.65 -1.28
C ILE A 189 -9.61 -14.42 -1.96
N ASP A 190 -9.91 -14.04 -3.21
CA ASP A 190 -10.85 -14.74 -4.08
C ASP A 190 -10.25 -14.98 -5.48
N GLU A 191 -11.09 -15.33 -6.46
CA GLU A 191 -10.64 -15.61 -7.83
C GLU A 191 -10.09 -14.36 -8.52
N ASP A 192 -10.66 -13.20 -8.21
CA ASP A 192 -10.30 -11.91 -8.83
C ASP A 192 -9.11 -11.24 -8.17
N SER A 193 -8.69 -11.71 -6.99
CA SER A 193 -7.58 -11.14 -6.21
C SER A 193 -6.19 -11.50 -6.76
N GLN A 194 -6.07 -12.47 -7.68
CA GLN A 194 -4.77 -12.95 -8.17
C GLN A 194 -3.90 -11.88 -8.84
N PRO A 195 -4.42 -10.99 -9.71
CA PRO A 195 -3.66 -9.89 -10.28
C PRO A 195 -3.09 -8.96 -9.21
N ILE A 196 -3.85 -8.70 -8.14
CA ILE A 196 -3.42 -7.87 -7.01
C ILE A 196 -2.26 -8.52 -6.27
N ILE A 197 -2.31 -9.82 -5.97
CA ILE A 197 -1.19 -10.51 -5.32
C ILE A 197 0.08 -10.43 -6.19
N SER A 198 -0.07 -10.63 -7.50
CA SER A 198 1.04 -10.49 -8.47
C SER A 198 1.62 -9.08 -8.46
N ALA A 199 0.77 -8.06 -8.56
CA ALA A 199 1.17 -6.66 -8.62
C ALA A 199 1.83 -6.18 -7.32
N VAL A 200 1.33 -6.62 -6.16
CA VAL A 200 1.97 -6.35 -4.87
C VAL A 200 3.33 -7.07 -4.77
N ALA A 201 3.43 -8.32 -5.23
CA ALA A 201 4.69 -9.06 -5.20
C ALA A 201 5.77 -8.40 -6.08
N GLN A 202 5.39 -7.78 -7.20
CA GLN A 202 6.32 -7.06 -8.10
C GLN A 202 6.79 -5.72 -7.53
N THR A 203 5.93 -5.04 -6.78
CA THR A 203 6.20 -3.71 -6.19
C THR A 203 6.73 -3.79 -4.75
N LEU A 204 6.88 -5.00 -4.21
CA LEU A 204 7.28 -5.22 -2.83
C LEU A 204 8.71 -4.71 -2.56
N ASP A 205 8.85 -3.88 -1.54
CA ASP A 205 10.17 -3.46 -1.04
C ASP A 205 11.02 -4.69 -0.70
N ARG A 206 12.32 -4.66 -1.05
CA ARG A 206 13.25 -5.80 -0.82
C ARG A 206 13.35 -6.27 0.64
N ARG A 207 12.98 -5.42 1.60
CA ARG A 207 12.99 -5.72 3.04
C ARG A 207 11.61 -6.11 3.59
N SER A 208 10.56 -5.99 2.78
CA SER A 208 9.20 -6.36 3.15
C SER A 208 8.92 -7.80 2.75
N THR A 209 8.09 -8.48 3.55
CA THR A 209 7.59 -9.83 3.25
C THR A 209 6.11 -9.76 2.90
N LEU A 210 5.72 -10.33 1.76
CA LEU A 210 4.32 -10.48 1.37
C LEU A 210 3.69 -11.62 2.16
N VAL A 211 2.61 -11.32 2.89
CA VAL A 211 1.83 -12.27 3.67
C VAL A 211 0.40 -12.28 3.16
N VAL A 212 -0.13 -13.46 2.87
CA VAL A 212 -1.54 -13.65 2.50
C VAL A 212 -2.24 -14.39 3.62
N ILE A 213 -3.29 -13.79 4.17
CA ILE A 213 -4.13 -14.36 5.22
C ILE A 213 -5.43 -14.87 4.57
N THR A 214 -5.67 -16.18 4.62
CA THR A 214 -6.86 -16.82 4.04
C THR A 214 -7.34 -17.99 4.90
N SER A 215 -8.50 -18.57 4.58
CA SER A 215 -9.04 -19.74 5.28
C SER A 215 -8.43 -21.06 4.79
N ALA A 216 -8.54 -22.10 5.62
CA ALA A 216 -8.16 -23.45 5.22
C ALA A 216 -9.12 -23.98 4.13
N GLY A 217 -8.58 -24.73 3.15
CA GLY A 217 -9.37 -25.30 2.04
C GLY A 217 -9.41 -24.46 0.77
N ASP A 218 -8.72 -23.33 0.74
CA ASP A 218 -8.64 -22.47 -0.44
C ASP A 218 -7.58 -23.00 -1.43
N ASP A 219 -7.99 -23.54 -2.58
CA ASP A 219 -7.10 -24.03 -3.66
C ASP A 219 -6.13 -22.95 -4.16
N ARG A 220 -6.43 -21.69 -3.86
CA ARG A 220 -5.67 -20.49 -4.22
C ARG A 220 -4.40 -20.32 -3.36
N VAL A 221 -4.28 -21.03 -2.22
CA VAL A 221 -3.09 -21.03 -1.35
C VAL A 221 -1.83 -21.38 -2.12
N GLN A 222 -1.89 -22.38 -3.00
CA GLN A 222 -0.72 -22.79 -3.78
C GLN A 222 -0.31 -21.71 -4.80
N ARG A 223 -1.28 -21.01 -5.41
CA ARG A 223 -1.01 -19.93 -6.38
C ARG A 223 -0.32 -18.75 -5.69
N ALA A 224 -0.83 -18.31 -4.54
CA ALA A 224 -0.20 -17.26 -3.74
C ALA A 224 1.24 -17.60 -3.32
N ARG A 225 1.49 -18.85 -2.91
CA ARG A 225 2.85 -19.32 -2.59
C ARG A 225 3.79 -19.31 -3.79
N ARG A 226 3.32 -19.68 -4.98
CA ARG A 226 4.11 -19.62 -6.24
C ARG A 226 4.53 -18.19 -6.59
N GLN A 227 3.72 -17.20 -6.22
CA GLN A 227 4.04 -15.77 -6.35
C GLN A 227 4.95 -15.25 -5.22
N GLY A 228 5.41 -16.12 -4.32
CA GLY A 228 6.37 -15.78 -3.26
C GLY A 228 5.75 -15.35 -1.94
N ALA A 229 4.41 -15.33 -1.82
CA ALA A 229 3.73 -14.99 -0.58
C ALA A 229 3.93 -16.05 0.51
N ARG A 230 3.93 -15.63 1.78
CA ARG A 230 3.81 -16.52 2.94
C ARG A 230 2.34 -16.61 3.31
N VAL A 231 1.77 -17.81 3.34
CA VAL A 231 0.33 -17.97 3.58
C VAL A 231 0.07 -18.33 5.05
N VAL A 232 -0.71 -17.49 5.72
CA VAL A 232 -1.15 -17.70 7.11
C VAL A 232 -2.62 -18.08 7.10
N LEU A 233 -2.92 -19.28 7.58
CA LEU A 233 -4.30 -19.77 7.65
C LEU A 233 -4.98 -19.28 8.93
N VAL A 234 -6.18 -18.74 8.79
CA VAL A 234 -7.04 -18.26 9.89
C VAL A 234 -8.46 -18.78 9.73
N ASP A 235 -9.22 -18.79 10.82
CA ASP A 235 -10.65 -19.10 10.79
C ASP A 235 -11.44 -17.79 10.88
N PHE A 236 -11.96 -17.31 9.76
CA PHE A 236 -12.70 -16.05 9.71
C PHE A 236 -14.03 -16.10 10.49
N ASN A 237 -14.56 -17.29 10.79
CA ASN A 237 -15.72 -17.45 11.68
C ASN A 237 -15.36 -17.22 13.15
N ARG A 238 -14.06 -17.18 13.47
CA ARG A 238 -13.52 -16.88 14.80
C ARG A 238 -12.58 -15.67 14.70
N PRO A 239 -13.11 -14.44 14.78
CA PRO A 239 -12.36 -13.23 14.43
C PRO A 239 -11.09 -13.02 15.28
N SER A 240 -11.04 -13.58 16.49
CA SER A 240 -9.84 -13.57 17.35
C SER A 240 -8.62 -14.23 16.70
N THR A 241 -8.82 -15.16 15.74
CA THR A 241 -7.72 -15.85 15.05
C THR A 241 -6.98 -14.92 14.09
N LEU A 242 -7.65 -13.92 13.50
CA LEU A 242 -7.08 -12.93 12.58
C LEU A 242 -6.03 -12.05 13.26
N VAL A 243 -6.30 -11.62 14.49
CA VAL A 243 -5.44 -10.71 15.27
C VAL A 243 -4.39 -11.45 16.12
N SER A 244 -4.44 -12.78 16.15
CA SER A 244 -3.50 -13.63 16.89
C SER A 244 -2.02 -13.59 16.43
N PRO A 245 -1.69 -13.41 15.14
CA PRO A 245 -0.30 -13.40 14.69
C PRO A 245 0.51 -12.21 15.24
N ARG A 246 1.81 -12.40 15.47
CA ARG A 246 2.69 -11.33 15.97
C ARG A 246 3.14 -10.36 14.87
N LEU A 247 2.88 -10.70 13.61
CA LEU A 247 3.22 -9.91 12.42
C LEU A 247 2.67 -8.47 12.45
N TRP A 248 1.54 -8.23 13.14
CA TRP A 248 0.90 -6.90 13.21
C TRP A 248 1.82 -5.82 13.78
N ARG A 249 2.81 -6.18 14.62
CA ARG A 249 3.84 -5.26 15.14
C ARG A 249 4.78 -4.71 14.06
N ARG A 250 4.84 -5.37 12.90
CA ARG A 250 5.74 -5.05 11.79
C ARG A 250 4.96 -4.71 10.51
N LEU A 251 3.66 -4.42 10.63
CA LEU A 251 2.81 -4.08 9.51
C LEU A 251 3.35 -2.82 8.80
N GLY A 252 3.58 -2.94 7.50
CA GLY A 252 3.99 -1.84 6.64
C GLY A 252 2.87 -1.38 5.69
N ARG A 253 2.00 -2.30 5.26
CA ARG A 253 0.87 -2.05 4.36
C ARG A 253 -0.18 -3.14 4.50
N LEU A 254 -1.47 -2.79 4.40
CA LEU A 254 -2.60 -3.71 4.52
C LEU A 254 -3.52 -3.63 3.30
N TYR A 255 -3.94 -4.79 2.79
CA TYR A 255 -4.99 -4.96 1.79
C TYR A 255 -6.10 -5.82 2.37
N LEU A 256 -7.35 -5.37 2.27
CA LEU A 256 -8.54 -6.12 2.64
C LEU A 256 -9.34 -6.40 1.37
N MET A 257 -9.41 -7.66 0.95
CA MET A 257 -9.76 -8.03 -0.42
C MET A 257 -11.04 -8.88 -0.52
N SER A 258 -11.85 -8.96 0.54
CA SER A 258 -13.19 -9.56 0.46
C SER A 258 -14.03 -8.84 -0.59
N ALA A 259 -14.83 -9.58 -1.34
CA ALA A 259 -15.81 -9.01 -2.28
C ALA A 259 -16.96 -8.30 -1.56
N ASP A 260 -17.24 -8.68 -0.30
CA ASP A 260 -18.19 -7.98 0.58
C ASP A 260 -17.49 -6.87 1.38
N PRO A 261 -17.83 -5.59 1.17
CA PRO A 261 -17.26 -4.47 1.91
C PRO A 261 -17.48 -4.57 3.42
N ALA A 262 -18.65 -5.05 3.88
CA ALA A 262 -18.96 -5.10 5.32
C ALA A 262 -17.99 -6.02 6.07
N THR A 263 -17.66 -7.16 5.48
CA THR A 263 -16.62 -8.07 5.97
C THR A 263 -15.25 -7.38 6.08
N ASN A 264 -14.85 -6.60 5.07
CA ASN A 264 -13.58 -5.85 5.12
C ASN A 264 -13.58 -4.83 6.27
N LEU A 265 -14.67 -4.09 6.47
CA LEU A 265 -14.76 -3.10 7.55
C LEU A 265 -14.73 -3.75 8.95
N SER A 266 -15.38 -4.89 9.11
CA SER A 266 -15.30 -5.68 10.35
C SER A 266 -13.86 -6.10 10.66
N TRP A 267 -13.11 -6.59 9.67
CA TRP A 267 -11.69 -6.93 9.84
C TRP A 267 -10.83 -5.70 10.13
N LEU A 268 -11.10 -4.58 9.46
CA LEU A 268 -10.37 -3.33 9.66
C LEU A 268 -10.47 -2.85 11.10
N ASP A 269 -11.67 -2.89 11.69
CA ASP A 269 -11.89 -2.49 13.08
C ASP A 269 -11.09 -3.39 14.05
N LEU A 270 -11.16 -4.71 13.90
CA LEU A 270 -10.38 -5.66 14.72
C LEU A 270 -8.87 -5.42 14.62
N ILE A 271 -8.36 -5.22 13.41
CA ILE A 271 -6.94 -4.96 13.17
C ILE A 271 -6.56 -3.60 13.77
N SER A 272 -7.40 -2.58 13.61
CA SER A 272 -7.15 -1.23 14.15
C SER A 272 -7.04 -1.25 15.67
N ARG A 273 -7.95 -1.94 16.36
CA ARG A 273 -7.89 -2.17 17.81
C ARG A 273 -6.59 -2.88 18.22
N ARG A 274 -6.19 -3.91 17.47
CA ARG A 274 -4.93 -4.62 17.74
C ARG A 274 -3.69 -3.73 17.50
N LEU A 275 -3.69 -2.89 16.48
CA LEU A 275 -2.62 -1.94 16.21
C LEU A 275 -2.52 -0.88 17.31
N ALA A 276 -3.65 -0.52 17.92
CA ALA A 276 -3.71 0.37 19.06
C ALA A 276 -2.91 -0.15 20.25
N GLU A 277 -3.08 -1.41 20.60
CA GLU A 277 -2.36 -2.08 21.70
C GLU A 277 -0.85 -2.18 21.48
N VAL A 278 -0.39 -2.28 20.23
CA VAL A 278 1.04 -2.47 19.91
C VAL A 278 1.80 -1.18 19.60
N GLY A 279 1.14 -0.01 19.69
CA GLY A 279 1.81 1.29 19.67
C GLY A 279 2.22 1.83 18.30
N HIS A 280 1.46 1.55 17.22
CA HIS A 280 1.73 2.16 15.91
C HIS A 280 1.21 3.60 15.78
N GLU A 281 2.10 4.58 15.69
CA GLU A 281 1.75 6.01 15.57
C GLU A 281 1.76 6.55 14.13
N GLN A 282 2.14 5.73 13.14
CA GLN A 282 2.30 6.16 11.74
C GLN A 282 1.06 5.85 10.90
N ARG A 283 0.76 6.71 9.92
CA ARG A 283 -0.20 6.45 8.84
C ARG A 283 0.32 5.31 7.94
N LEU A 284 -0.25 4.11 8.09
CA LEU A 284 0.06 2.94 7.27
C LEU A 284 -0.83 2.91 6.03
N PRO A 285 -0.33 2.59 4.83
CA PRO A 285 -1.18 2.42 3.66
C PRO A 285 -2.17 1.27 3.86
N LEU A 286 -3.45 1.57 3.61
CA LEU A 286 -4.57 0.65 3.67
C LEU A 286 -5.30 0.70 2.34
N ILE A 287 -5.51 -0.45 1.71
CA ILE A 287 -6.32 -0.58 0.50
C ILE A 287 -7.46 -1.53 0.80
N VAL A 288 -8.70 -1.04 0.69
CA VAL A 288 -9.91 -1.84 0.93
C VAL A 288 -10.59 -2.11 -0.39
N ARG A 289 -11.04 -3.35 -0.60
CA ARG A 289 -11.87 -3.67 -1.74
C ARG A 289 -13.31 -3.22 -1.51
N ILE A 290 -13.79 -2.35 -2.37
CA ILE A 290 -15.19 -1.95 -2.50
C ILE A 290 -15.46 -1.87 -4.00
N ASP A 291 -16.22 -2.85 -4.51
CA ASP A 291 -16.46 -2.95 -5.94
C ASP A 291 -17.46 -1.89 -6.42
N ASP A 292 -18.49 -1.60 -5.62
CA ASP A 292 -19.47 -0.55 -5.92
C ASP A 292 -18.81 0.84 -5.93
N PRO A 293 -18.84 1.59 -7.06
CA PRO A 293 -18.17 2.88 -7.17
C PRO A 293 -18.72 3.97 -6.25
N TRP A 294 -20.03 3.96 -5.96
CA TRP A 294 -20.65 4.94 -5.08
C TRP A 294 -20.19 4.74 -3.65
N LEU A 295 -20.27 3.50 -3.16
CA LEU A 295 -19.78 3.14 -1.84
C LEU A 295 -18.27 3.38 -1.73
N ALA A 296 -17.51 3.09 -2.78
CA ALA A 296 -16.07 3.30 -2.81
C ALA A 296 -15.71 4.77 -2.60
N GLU A 297 -16.34 5.67 -3.34
CA GLU A 297 -16.05 7.09 -3.23
C GLU A 297 -16.57 7.72 -1.92
N ALA A 298 -17.81 7.43 -1.53
CA ALA A 298 -18.35 7.90 -0.25
C ALA A 298 -17.50 7.42 0.93
N TRP A 299 -17.02 6.18 0.88
CA TRP A 299 -16.11 5.64 1.89
C TRP A 299 -14.75 6.37 1.87
N ARG A 300 -14.14 6.64 0.71
CA ARG A 300 -12.88 7.40 0.64
C ARG A 300 -13.01 8.75 1.35
N ASP A 301 -14.10 9.48 1.10
CA ASP A 301 -14.31 10.80 1.69
C ASP A 301 -14.62 10.73 3.20
N GLN A 302 -15.28 9.68 3.67
CA GLN A 302 -15.63 9.50 5.09
C GLN A 302 -14.46 9.00 5.95
N GLN A 303 -13.56 8.18 5.41
CA GLN A 303 -12.54 7.45 6.19
C GLN A 303 -11.37 8.28 6.72
N PHE A 304 -11.34 9.57 6.42
CA PHE A 304 -10.36 10.48 7.02
C PHE A 304 -10.94 11.33 8.16
N GLY A 305 -12.07 10.91 8.73
CA GLY A 305 -12.69 11.51 9.90
C GLY A 305 -12.12 10.95 11.19
N GLY A 306 -11.53 11.80 12.02
CA GLY A 306 -11.12 11.48 13.40
C GLY A 306 -9.63 11.70 13.68
N SER A 307 -9.32 12.25 14.86
CA SER A 307 -7.97 12.68 15.28
C SER A 307 -6.94 11.55 15.48
N ASN A 308 -7.37 10.28 15.43
CA ASN A 308 -6.54 9.10 15.70
C ASN A 308 -6.52 8.08 14.54
N THR A 309 -6.70 8.54 13.31
CA THR A 309 -6.75 7.63 12.17
C THR A 309 -5.33 7.18 11.78
N ARG A 310 -5.08 5.85 11.85
CA ARG A 310 -3.75 5.23 11.63
C ARG A 310 -3.50 4.82 10.18
N TRP A 311 -4.42 5.13 9.27
CA TRP A 311 -4.46 4.54 7.93
C TRP A 311 -4.39 5.58 6.83
N ALA A 312 -3.41 5.56 5.95
CA ALA A 312 -3.53 6.24 4.66
C ALA A 312 -4.44 5.36 3.77
N ALA A 313 -5.75 5.50 3.95
CA ALA A 313 -6.76 4.67 3.32
C ALA A 313 -6.91 4.98 1.82
N ASP A 314 -7.24 3.96 1.05
CA ASP A 314 -7.70 4.04 -0.33
C ASP A 314 -8.57 2.80 -0.64
N VAL A 315 -9.24 2.84 -1.78
CA VAL A 315 -10.17 1.81 -2.22
C VAL A 315 -9.82 1.30 -3.60
N ILE A 316 -9.92 -0.01 -3.77
CA ILE A 316 -9.86 -0.68 -5.06
C ILE A 316 -11.19 -1.39 -5.35
N GLY A 317 -11.61 -1.43 -6.62
CA GLY A 317 -12.83 -2.10 -7.02
C GLY A 317 -12.77 -2.56 -8.47
N LYS A 318 -13.44 -3.66 -8.79
CA LYS A 318 -13.46 -4.24 -10.14
C LYS A 318 -13.88 -3.24 -11.21
N TYR A 319 -14.94 -2.46 -10.94
CA TYR A 319 -15.45 -1.47 -11.88
C TYR A 319 -14.48 -0.32 -12.06
N ALA A 320 -13.93 0.22 -10.98
CA ALA A 320 -12.95 1.32 -11.03
C ALA A 320 -11.67 0.92 -11.78
N VAL A 321 -11.13 -0.29 -11.53
CA VAL A 321 -9.95 -0.82 -12.20
C VAL A 321 -10.22 -1.09 -13.67
N THR A 322 -11.38 -1.69 -14.00
CA THR A 322 -11.77 -1.97 -15.39
C THR A 322 -11.99 -0.68 -16.18
N ALA A 323 -12.71 0.30 -15.62
CA ALA A 323 -12.87 1.63 -16.20
C ALA A 323 -11.52 2.31 -16.45
N GLY A 324 -10.60 2.22 -15.48
CA GLY A 324 -9.23 2.69 -15.62
C GLY A 324 -8.53 2.09 -16.84
N ARG A 325 -8.55 0.76 -16.97
CA ARG A 325 -7.93 0.02 -18.09
C ARG A 325 -8.53 0.38 -19.45
N LEU A 326 -9.85 0.47 -19.55
CA LEU A 326 -10.56 0.82 -20.80
C LEU A 326 -10.18 2.23 -21.25
N LEU A 327 -10.23 3.21 -20.34
CA LEU A 327 -9.87 4.58 -20.64
C LEU A 327 -8.38 4.72 -20.97
N ASP A 328 -7.48 4.00 -20.30
CA ASP A 328 -6.06 4.01 -20.65
C ASP A 328 -5.83 3.45 -22.06
N SER A 329 -6.55 2.39 -22.46
CA SER A 329 -6.48 1.85 -23.82
C SER A 329 -6.92 2.87 -24.86
N ILE A 330 -8.03 3.57 -24.60
CA ILE A 330 -8.56 4.60 -25.48
C ILE A 330 -7.64 5.82 -25.55
N ILE A 331 -7.19 6.35 -24.41
CA ILE A 331 -6.36 7.56 -24.36
C ILE A 331 -4.97 7.33 -24.95
N THR A 332 -4.42 6.11 -24.86
CA THR A 332 -3.19 5.74 -25.57
C THR A 332 -3.36 5.84 -27.09
N THR A 333 -4.59 5.70 -27.58
CA THR A 333 -4.94 5.94 -28.97
C THR A 333 -5.20 7.43 -29.16
N GLU A 334 -4.13 8.20 -29.36
CA GLU A 334 -4.12 9.68 -29.39
C GLU A 334 -5.10 10.34 -30.39
N THR A 335 -5.66 9.58 -31.32
CA THR A 335 -6.64 10.07 -32.31
C THR A 335 -8.07 10.17 -31.77
N ILE A 336 -8.40 9.49 -30.67
CA ILE A 336 -9.78 9.43 -30.16
C ILE A 336 -10.14 10.73 -29.46
N GLN A 337 -11.24 11.34 -29.92
CA GLN A 337 -11.77 12.62 -29.44
C GLN A 337 -13.11 12.45 -28.71
N ARG A 338 -13.89 11.40 -29.02
CA ARG A 338 -15.20 11.13 -28.41
C ARG A 338 -15.35 9.67 -28.05
N VAL A 339 -15.94 9.40 -26.88
CA VAL A 339 -16.27 8.04 -26.42
C VAL A 339 -17.75 7.97 -26.07
N PHE A 340 -18.47 7.04 -26.71
CA PHE A 340 -19.83 6.70 -26.35
C PHE A 340 -19.85 5.61 -25.29
N ILE A 341 -20.47 5.87 -24.13
CA ILE A 341 -20.69 4.88 -23.08
C ILE A 341 -22.15 4.45 -23.18
N CYS A 342 -22.35 3.19 -23.54
CA CYS A 342 -23.65 2.65 -23.90
C CYS A 342 -24.15 1.70 -22.81
N GLY A 343 -25.20 2.12 -22.12
CA GLY A 343 -25.79 1.41 -20.98
C GLY A 343 -25.55 2.09 -19.62
N THR A 344 -26.29 1.63 -18.62
CA THR A 344 -26.34 2.21 -17.27
C THR A 344 -26.07 1.14 -16.22
N SER A 345 -24.79 0.98 -15.89
CA SER A 345 -24.33 0.08 -14.84
C SER A 345 -23.33 0.77 -13.90
N GLN A 346 -22.89 0.06 -12.87
CA GLN A 346 -21.79 0.50 -12.01
C GLN A 346 -20.53 0.87 -12.82
N LEU A 347 -20.31 0.24 -13.98
CA LEU A 347 -19.17 0.60 -14.85
C LEU A 347 -19.32 1.99 -15.46
N THR A 348 -20.53 2.43 -15.81
CA THR A 348 -20.80 3.77 -16.35
C THR A 348 -20.35 4.85 -15.36
N LEU A 349 -20.76 4.71 -14.10
CA LEU A 349 -20.36 5.62 -13.01
C LEU A 349 -18.84 5.58 -12.77
N ALA A 350 -18.25 4.39 -12.79
CA ALA A 350 -16.81 4.22 -12.64
C ALA A 350 -16.01 4.88 -13.77
N LEU A 351 -16.52 4.87 -15.02
CA LEU A 351 -15.93 5.55 -16.17
C LEU A 351 -16.00 7.07 -16.01
N CYS A 352 -17.14 7.61 -15.60
CA CYS A 352 -17.28 9.05 -15.31
C CYS A 352 -16.32 9.51 -14.19
N ALA A 353 -16.29 8.80 -13.06
CA ALA A 353 -15.39 9.10 -11.95
C ALA A 353 -13.90 9.03 -12.37
N ASN A 354 -13.52 8.00 -13.13
CA ASN A 354 -12.17 7.84 -13.65
C ASN A 354 -11.77 8.95 -14.65
N MET A 355 -12.70 9.41 -15.49
CA MET A 355 -12.44 10.51 -16.42
C MET A 355 -12.29 11.83 -15.67
N ASN A 356 -13.17 12.10 -14.70
CA ASN A 356 -13.07 13.28 -13.83
C ASN A 356 -11.73 13.31 -13.09
N ARG A 357 -11.28 12.16 -12.58
CA ARG A 357 -9.95 12.06 -11.96
C ARG A 357 -8.81 12.39 -12.92
N ARG A 358 -8.84 11.86 -14.15
CA ARG A 358 -7.81 12.17 -15.17
C ARG A 358 -7.81 13.64 -15.57
N HIS A 359 -8.99 14.25 -15.65
CA HIS A 359 -9.13 15.67 -15.92
C HIS A 359 -8.46 16.50 -14.82
N LEU A 360 -8.79 16.23 -13.55
CA LEU A 360 -8.15 16.87 -12.40
C LEU A 360 -6.62 16.70 -12.38
N GLU A 361 -6.13 15.50 -12.68
CA GLU A 361 -4.70 15.23 -12.75
C GLU A 361 -4.01 15.98 -13.90
N ARG A 362 -4.67 16.13 -15.06
CA ARG A 362 -4.16 16.90 -16.21
C ARG A 362 -4.19 18.41 -15.98
N ASP A 363 -5.21 18.92 -15.30
CA ASP A 363 -5.26 20.31 -14.85
C ASP A 363 -4.12 20.62 -13.88
N PHE A 364 -3.81 19.67 -12.99
CA PHE A 364 -2.69 19.80 -12.07
C PHE A 364 -1.33 19.76 -12.81
N TYR A 365 -1.16 18.77 -13.69
CA TYR A 365 0.04 18.60 -14.50
C TYR A 365 -0.24 17.75 -15.74
N THR A 366 -0.07 18.36 -16.92
CA THR A 366 -0.06 17.66 -18.20
C THR A 366 1.36 17.58 -18.75
N ALA A 367 1.83 16.37 -19.06
CA ALA A 367 3.14 16.18 -19.67
C ALA A 367 3.17 16.81 -21.09
N PRO A 368 4.28 17.45 -21.51
CA PRO A 368 4.38 18.01 -22.85
C PRO A 368 4.10 16.98 -23.94
N GLY A 369 3.30 17.34 -24.94
CA GLY A 369 2.93 16.46 -26.05
C GLY A 369 1.78 15.50 -25.75
N SER A 370 1.13 15.59 -24.58
CA SER A 370 -0.07 14.79 -24.29
C SER A 370 -1.27 15.27 -25.12
N SER A 371 -1.98 14.36 -25.78
CA SER A 371 -3.25 14.65 -26.45
C SER A 371 -4.34 15.04 -25.45
N PRO A 372 -5.34 15.87 -25.84
CA PRO A 372 -6.52 16.19 -25.02
C PRO A 372 -7.26 14.94 -24.54
N LEU A 373 -8.03 15.04 -23.45
CA LEU A 373 -8.92 13.95 -23.04
C LEU A 373 -10.12 13.90 -23.99
N PRO A 374 -10.61 12.70 -24.36
CA PRO A 374 -11.81 12.59 -25.17
C PRO A 374 -13.05 13.00 -24.37
N ALA A 375 -14.04 13.58 -25.05
CA ALA A 375 -15.36 13.85 -24.48
C ALA A 375 -16.13 12.53 -24.30
N LEU A 376 -16.92 12.44 -23.22
CA LEU A 376 -17.78 11.29 -22.97
C LEU A 376 -19.23 11.62 -23.33
N THR A 377 -19.93 10.66 -23.92
CA THR A 377 -21.38 10.77 -24.15
C THR A 377 -22.04 9.50 -23.62
N LEU A 378 -22.87 9.65 -22.59
CA LEU A 378 -23.68 8.56 -22.03
C LEU A 378 -24.90 8.34 -22.93
N VAL A 379 -25.19 7.08 -23.28
CA VAL A 379 -26.28 6.71 -24.18
C VAL A 379 -27.08 5.57 -23.55
N GLU A 380 -28.23 5.91 -22.97
CA GLU A 380 -29.27 5.00 -22.48
C GLU A 380 -30.53 5.81 -22.14
N SER A 381 -31.69 5.17 -22.04
CA SER A 381 -32.95 5.84 -21.68
C SER A 381 -32.90 6.66 -20.38
N ASP A 382 -32.07 6.25 -19.41
CA ASP A 382 -31.89 6.88 -18.10
C ASP A 382 -30.51 7.57 -17.94
N ALA A 383 -29.79 7.82 -19.04
CA ALA A 383 -28.44 8.41 -19.01
C ALA A 383 -28.36 9.76 -18.27
N GLU A 384 -29.43 10.56 -18.29
CA GLU A 384 -29.50 11.85 -17.59
C GLU A 384 -29.53 11.70 -16.05
N GLU A 385 -30.04 10.59 -15.53
CA GLU A 385 -30.02 10.29 -14.09
C GLU A 385 -28.59 10.02 -13.64
N TYR A 386 -27.87 9.20 -14.40
CA TYR A 386 -26.46 8.87 -14.15
C TYR A 386 -25.52 10.08 -14.26
N LEU A 387 -25.82 11.04 -15.15
CA LEU A 387 -25.07 12.29 -15.22
C LEU A 387 -25.31 13.15 -13.97
N ARG A 388 -26.57 13.31 -13.55
CA ARG A 388 -26.94 14.05 -12.33
C ARG A 388 -26.31 13.45 -11.07
N ASP A 389 -26.31 12.13 -10.99
CA ASP A 389 -25.67 11.36 -9.93
C ASP A 389 -24.15 11.60 -9.87
N HIS A 390 -23.49 11.58 -11.03
CA HIS A 390 -22.07 11.91 -11.13
C HIS A 390 -21.77 13.36 -10.72
N GLU A 391 -22.60 14.31 -11.13
CA GLU A 391 -22.47 15.72 -10.77
C GLU A 391 -22.66 15.95 -9.26
N LEU A 392 -23.68 15.33 -8.66
CA LEU A 392 -23.92 15.37 -7.22
C LEU A 392 -22.69 14.87 -6.46
N TYR A 393 -22.09 13.76 -6.90
CA TYR A 393 -20.87 13.24 -6.31
C TYR A 393 -19.70 14.23 -6.41
N ARG A 394 -19.47 14.82 -7.60
CA ARG A 394 -18.42 15.83 -7.80
C ARG A 394 -18.57 17.01 -6.84
N GLN A 395 -19.80 17.46 -6.63
CA GLN A 395 -20.12 18.54 -5.68
C GLN A 395 -19.83 18.12 -4.24
N GLN A 396 -20.23 16.92 -3.82
CA GLN A 396 -20.00 16.38 -2.47
C GLN A 396 -18.50 16.19 -2.17
N ALA A 397 -17.71 15.77 -3.16
CA ALA A 397 -16.25 15.67 -3.06
C ALA A 397 -15.55 17.05 -3.12
N GLY A 398 -16.30 18.14 -3.38
CA GLY A 398 -15.76 19.51 -3.51
C GLY A 398 -14.89 19.72 -4.76
N VAL A 399 -15.03 18.88 -5.79
CA VAL A 399 -14.29 18.97 -7.06
C VAL A 399 -14.98 19.96 -7.99
N MET A 400 -14.58 21.23 -7.87
CA MET A 400 -15.25 22.38 -8.51
C MET A 400 -14.53 22.93 -9.75
N CYS A 401 -13.62 22.18 -10.39
CA CYS A 401 -13.17 22.51 -11.76
C CYS A 401 -14.35 22.36 -12.72
N ASP A 402 -14.34 22.97 -13.91
CA ASP A 402 -15.39 22.76 -14.93
C ASP A 402 -15.59 21.26 -15.25
N GLY A 403 -14.52 20.47 -15.08
CA GLY A 403 -14.54 19.02 -15.20
C GLY A 403 -14.61 18.56 -16.65
N PRO A 404 -14.60 17.24 -16.88
CA PRO A 404 -14.64 16.71 -18.24
C PRO A 404 -15.97 17.02 -18.92
N ALA A 405 -15.95 17.22 -20.24
CA ALA A 405 -17.16 17.27 -21.05
C ALA A 405 -17.82 15.88 -21.05
N ILE A 406 -18.91 15.74 -20.28
CA ILE A 406 -19.75 14.54 -20.21
C ILE A 406 -21.17 14.95 -20.59
N ASP A 407 -21.63 14.49 -21.74
CA ASP A 407 -23.01 14.67 -22.20
C ASP A 407 -23.84 13.42 -21.94
N ALA A 408 -25.16 13.56 -21.89
CA ALA A 408 -26.10 12.44 -21.81
C ALA A 408 -27.14 12.49 -22.93
N VAL A 409 -27.47 11.32 -23.48
CA VAL A 409 -28.48 11.13 -24.51
C VAL A 409 -29.47 10.08 -24.01
N ALA A 410 -30.70 10.52 -23.72
CA ALA A 410 -31.80 9.71 -23.21
C ALA A 410 -32.45 8.80 -24.30
N GLU A 411 -31.64 7.96 -24.95
CA GLU A 411 -32.09 7.02 -25.98
C GLU A 411 -31.42 5.66 -25.83
N THR A 412 -32.15 4.58 -26.11
CA THR A 412 -31.61 3.22 -26.07
C THR A 412 -30.43 3.06 -27.04
N PRO A 413 -29.28 2.48 -26.62
CA PRO A 413 -28.05 2.39 -27.41
C PRO A 413 -28.14 1.29 -28.47
N THR A 414 -28.98 1.51 -29.48
CA THR A 414 -29.05 0.63 -30.64
C THR A 414 -27.98 0.99 -31.67
N ALA A 415 -27.62 0.05 -32.55
CA ALA A 415 -26.68 0.32 -33.64
C ALA A 415 -27.15 1.45 -34.58
N SER A 416 -28.46 1.69 -34.70
CA SER A 416 -29.05 2.82 -35.44
C SER A 416 -28.93 4.15 -34.68
N THR A 417 -29.18 4.14 -33.36
CA THR A 417 -29.01 5.32 -32.51
C THR A 417 -27.57 5.81 -32.57
N LEU A 418 -26.60 4.90 -32.36
CA LEU A 418 -25.19 5.23 -32.39
C LEU A 418 -24.72 5.66 -33.78
N GLN A 419 -25.20 5.02 -34.86
CA GLN A 419 -24.90 5.49 -36.21
C GLN A 419 -25.37 6.93 -36.45
N ARG A 420 -26.54 7.31 -35.94
CA ARG A 420 -27.06 8.68 -36.03
C ARG A 420 -26.25 9.66 -35.18
N LEU A 421 -25.84 9.27 -33.97
CA LEU A 421 -25.04 10.10 -33.06
C LEU A 421 -23.60 10.29 -33.54
N ILE A 422 -23.02 9.26 -34.16
CA ILE A 422 -21.71 9.35 -34.84
C ILE A 422 -21.83 10.29 -36.05
N GLY A 423 -22.92 10.17 -36.82
CA GLY A 423 -23.16 11.00 -38.00
C GLY A 423 -22.04 10.88 -39.02
N ASP A 424 -21.57 12.03 -39.53
CA ASP A 424 -20.46 12.11 -40.48
C ASP A 424 -19.07 12.19 -39.79
N SER A 425 -19.00 11.94 -38.47
CA SER A 425 -17.72 11.96 -37.74
C SER A 425 -16.80 10.83 -38.21
N ASP A 426 -15.49 11.08 -38.24
CA ASP A 426 -14.49 10.06 -38.58
C ASP A 426 -14.53 8.90 -37.55
N PRO A 427 -14.82 7.65 -37.96
CA PRO A 427 -14.82 6.51 -37.06
C PRO A 427 -13.48 6.30 -36.33
N LYS A 428 -12.35 6.81 -36.86
CA LYS A 428 -11.01 6.72 -36.24
C LYS A 428 -10.81 7.67 -35.06
N THR A 429 -11.71 8.64 -34.88
CA THR A 429 -11.67 9.59 -33.76
C THR A 429 -12.74 9.29 -32.71
N THR A 430 -13.49 8.20 -32.90
CA THR A 430 -14.60 7.79 -32.03
C THR A 430 -14.33 6.42 -31.43
N ALA A 431 -14.75 6.19 -30.19
CA ALA A 431 -14.79 4.86 -29.58
C ALA A 431 -16.16 4.60 -28.92
N ALA A 432 -16.51 3.33 -28.74
CA ALA A 432 -17.71 2.93 -28.00
C ALA A 432 -17.38 1.90 -26.91
N ILE A 433 -17.97 2.07 -25.74
CA ILE A 433 -17.91 1.12 -24.62
C ILE A 433 -19.34 0.65 -24.33
N LEU A 434 -19.60 -0.64 -24.53
CA LEU A 434 -20.88 -1.28 -24.27
C LEU A 434 -20.80 -1.95 -22.90
N VAL A 435 -21.45 -1.34 -21.90
CA VAL A 435 -21.30 -1.78 -20.50
C VAL A 435 -22.24 -2.93 -20.12
N ASP A 436 -23.32 -3.14 -20.88
CA ASP A 436 -24.34 -4.15 -20.61
C ASP A 436 -24.33 -5.32 -21.60
N SER A 437 -24.56 -6.54 -21.08
CA SER A 437 -24.43 -7.80 -21.84
C SER A 437 -25.50 -8.01 -22.91
N GLN A 438 -26.64 -7.31 -22.80
CA GLN A 438 -27.70 -7.36 -23.83
C GLN A 438 -27.31 -6.62 -25.13
N VAL A 439 -26.20 -5.89 -25.12
CA VAL A 439 -25.71 -5.08 -26.24
C VAL A 439 -24.74 -5.87 -27.15
N SER A 440 -24.59 -7.19 -26.94
CA SER A 440 -23.70 -8.06 -27.73
C SER A 440 -24.01 -8.06 -29.23
N THR A 441 -25.29 -8.01 -29.61
CA THR A 441 -25.70 -7.90 -31.03
C THR A 441 -25.42 -6.50 -31.60
N THR A 442 -25.54 -5.46 -30.78
CA THR A 442 -25.21 -4.08 -31.18
C THR A 442 -23.71 -3.93 -31.43
N GLY A 443 -22.84 -4.50 -30.58
CA GLY A 443 -21.39 -4.44 -30.76
C GLY A 443 -20.93 -5.05 -32.10
N ALA A 444 -21.40 -6.26 -32.43
CA ALA A 444 -21.09 -6.88 -33.71
C ALA A 444 -21.63 -6.08 -34.91
N ARG A 445 -22.85 -5.51 -34.80
CA ARG A 445 -23.45 -4.68 -35.86
C ARG A 445 -22.72 -3.35 -36.05
N LEU A 446 -22.24 -2.73 -34.97
CA LEU A 446 -21.41 -1.52 -35.02
C LEU A 446 -20.06 -1.83 -35.66
N ALA A 447 -19.40 -2.91 -35.24
CA ALA A 447 -18.11 -3.30 -35.78
C ALA A 447 -18.17 -3.63 -37.29
N ALA A 448 -19.28 -4.24 -37.74
CA ALA A 448 -19.52 -4.46 -39.16
C ALA A 448 -19.73 -3.17 -39.98
N ARG A 449 -20.27 -2.11 -39.34
CA ARG A 449 -20.53 -0.79 -39.97
C ARG A 449 -19.33 0.14 -39.90
N PHE A 450 -18.54 0.04 -38.83
CA PHE A 450 -17.39 0.88 -38.54
C PHE A 450 -16.17 0.01 -38.17
N PRO A 451 -15.54 -0.67 -39.16
CA PRO A 451 -14.49 -1.64 -38.87
C PRO A 451 -13.24 -1.06 -38.21
N GLU A 452 -12.97 0.24 -38.42
CA GLU A 452 -11.81 0.97 -37.88
C GLU A 452 -12.12 1.72 -36.56
N MET A 453 -13.33 1.57 -36.01
CA MET A 453 -13.73 2.19 -34.74
C MET A 453 -13.49 1.23 -33.57
N PRO A 454 -12.70 1.59 -32.54
CA PRO A 454 -12.55 0.78 -31.34
C PRO A 454 -13.88 0.59 -30.61
N ILE A 455 -14.29 -0.67 -30.43
CA ILE A 455 -15.52 -1.02 -29.71
C ILE A 455 -15.18 -2.01 -28.61
N TYR A 456 -15.47 -1.64 -27.37
CA TYR A 456 -15.28 -2.48 -26.19
C TYR A 456 -16.63 -3.02 -25.75
N ALA A 457 -16.78 -4.34 -25.63
CA ALA A 457 -18.04 -4.96 -25.22
C ALA A 457 -17.86 -5.84 -24.00
N TRP A 458 -18.69 -5.65 -22.97
CA TRP A 458 -18.65 -6.51 -21.80
C TRP A 458 -19.04 -7.95 -22.14
N ASP A 459 -18.19 -8.91 -21.75
CA ASP A 459 -18.47 -10.35 -21.82
C ASP A 459 -18.21 -10.97 -20.44
N PRO A 460 -19.22 -11.56 -19.77
CA PRO A 460 -19.03 -12.22 -18.47
C PRO A 460 -18.12 -13.45 -18.53
N LYS A 461 -17.85 -14.00 -19.73
CA LYS A 461 -16.93 -15.11 -19.93
C LYS A 461 -15.49 -14.66 -20.17
N ALA A 462 -15.26 -13.39 -20.51
CA ALA A 462 -13.93 -12.85 -20.66
C ALA A 462 -13.23 -12.78 -19.30
N ARG A 463 -11.97 -13.21 -19.23
CA ARG A 463 -11.13 -13.17 -18.03
C ARG A 463 -9.93 -12.27 -18.31
N GLY A 464 -9.62 -11.39 -17.35
CA GLY A 464 -8.64 -10.30 -17.51
C GLY A 464 -7.30 -10.72 -18.11
N THR A 465 -6.73 -9.80 -18.89
CA THR A 465 -5.48 -9.84 -19.68
C THR A 465 -5.41 -10.77 -20.90
N GLU A 466 -6.44 -11.59 -21.18
CA GLU A 466 -6.58 -12.31 -22.47
C GLU A 466 -7.39 -11.51 -23.53
N ASP A 467 -7.66 -10.23 -23.28
CA ASP A 467 -8.49 -9.34 -24.10
C ASP A 467 -7.72 -8.82 -25.35
N SER A 468 -7.38 -9.67 -26.31
CA SER A 468 -6.73 -9.25 -27.57
C SER A 468 -7.15 -10.06 -28.79
N LEU A 469 -8.31 -10.72 -28.76
CA LEU A 469 -8.88 -11.33 -29.95
C LEU A 469 -9.95 -10.40 -30.52
N GLU A 470 -9.55 -9.62 -31.52
CA GLU A 470 -10.48 -8.89 -32.38
C GLU A 470 -11.37 -9.90 -33.11
N ILE A 471 -12.66 -9.94 -32.76
CA ILE A 471 -13.59 -10.94 -33.31
C ILE A 471 -14.09 -10.49 -34.69
N VAL A 472 -14.49 -9.23 -34.81
CA VAL A 472 -14.98 -8.58 -36.04
C VAL A 472 -14.57 -7.11 -35.98
N GLY A 473 -13.90 -6.60 -37.02
CA GLY A 473 -13.35 -5.23 -36.99
C GLY A 473 -12.46 -5.02 -35.75
N MET A 474 -12.57 -3.87 -35.09
CA MET A 474 -11.90 -3.58 -33.82
C MET A 474 -12.77 -3.85 -32.57
N LEU A 475 -13.68 -4.84 -32.63
CA LEU A 475 -14.48 -5.27 -31.48
C LEU A 475 -13.64 -6.10 -30.51
N GLN A 476 -13.54 -5.62 -29.26
CA GLN A 476 -12.78 -6.24 -28.19
C GLN A 476 -13.71 -6.60 -27.02
N PRO A 477 -13.91 -7.90 -26.71
CA PRO A 477 -14.59 -8.28 -25.49
C PRO A 477 -13.73 -7.92 -24.27
N TYR A 478 -14.37 -7.59 -23.15
CA TYR A 478 -13.67 -7.39 -21.87
C TYR A 478 -14.43 -7.98 -20.69
N GLY A 479 -13.67 -8.45 -19.69
CA GLY A 479 -14.19 -8.89 -18.40
C GLY A 479 -13.95 -7.87 -17.29
N LEU A 480 -14.83 -7.85 -16.28
CA LEU A 480 -14.62 -7.10 -15.04
C LEU A 480 -13.52 -7.78 -14.22
N ALA A 481 -12.46 -7.06 -13.89
CA ALA A 481 -11.31 -7.63 -13.16
C ALA A 481 -10.62 -6.59 -12.27
N LEU A 482 -9.91 -7.07 -11.25
CA LEU A 482 -8.98 -6.27 -10.44
C LEU A 482 -7.57 -6.21 -11.05
N ASP A 483 -7.48 -6.35 -12.39
CA ASP A 483 -6.21 -6.42 -13.10
C ASP A 483 -5.76 -5.04 -13.57
N THR A 484 -4.62 -4.56 -13.06
CA THR A 484 -4.07 -3.25 -13.41
C THR A 484 -3.06 -3.38 -14.55
N ARG A 485 -3.19 -2.56 -15.59
CA ARG A 485 -2.39 -2.65 -16.83
C ARG A 485 -0.87 -2.52 -16.60
N GLU A 486 -0.46 -1.78 -15.57
CA GLU A 486 0.96 -1.59 -15.21
C GLU A 486 1.53 -2.72 -14.34
N GLY A 487 0.71 -3.70 -13.91
CA GLY A 487 1.12 -4.68 -12.90
C GLY A 487 1.47 -4.03 -11.55
N GLN A 488 0.99 -2.82 -11.29
CA GLN A 488 1.22 -2.07 -10.06
C GLN A 488 -0.12 -1.77 -9.40
N VAL A 489 -0.22 -2.03 -8.10
CA VAL A 489 -1.33 -1.53 -7.29
C VAL A 489 -0.91 -0.17 -6.75
N GLN A 490 -1.22 0.89 -7.50
CA GLN A 490 -0.95 2.26 -7.08
C GLN A 490 -2.12 2.77 -6.25
N ASP A 491 -1.87 3.05 -4.97
CA ASP A 491 -2.81 3.81 -4.16
C ASP A 491 -2.85 5.29 -4.62
N ALA A 492 -3.92 5.97 -4.26
CA ALA A 492 -4.17 7.38 -4.52
C ALA A 492 -3.00 8.27 -4.04
N TRP A 493 -2.33 7.87 -2.95
CA TRP A 493 -1.21 8.60 -2.35
C TRP A 493 0.09 8.46 -3.12
N GLU A 494 0.37 7.29 -3.68
CA GLU A 494 1.48 7.05 -4.59
C GLU A 494 1.28 7.81 -5.89
N ARG A 495 0.06 7.82 -6.43
CA ARG A 495 -0.28 8.65 -7.59
C ARG A 495 -0.09 10.14 -7.31
N ALA A 496 -0.54 10.63 -6.15
CA ALA A 496 -0.33 12.02 -5.74
C ALA A 496 1.17 12.35 -5.60
N ALA A 497 1.95 11.49 -4.95
CA ALA A 497 3.39 11.66 -4.80
C ALA A 497 4.11 11.72 -6.16
N ARG A 498 3.72 10.86 -7.11
CA ARG A 498 4.24 10.88 -8.48
C ARG A 498 3.92 12.20 -9.19
N LEU A 499 2.66 12.63 -9.19
CA LEU A 499 2.23 13.85 -9.88
C LEU A 499 2.90 15.10 -9.30
N ILE A 500 2.96 15.21 -7.96
CA ILE A 500 3.65 16.31 -7.27
C ILE A 500 5.12 16.37 -7.68
N HIS A 501 5.79 15.22 -7.76
CA HIS A 501 7.18 15.12 -8.18
C HIS A 501 7.38 15.49 -9.66
N GLU A 502 6.57 14.95 -10.57
CA GLU A 502 6.68 15.26 -12.00
C GLU A 502 6.45 16.74 -12.29
N ARG A 503 5.46 17.36 -11.62
CA ARG A 503 5.25 18.81 -11.71
C ARG A 503 6.46 19.59 -11.21
N TYR A 504 7.08 19.17 -10.11
CA TYR A 504 8.33 19.78 -9.63
C TYR A 504 9.45 19.66 -10.65
N VAL A 505 9.67 18.48 -11.23
CA VAL A 505 10.70 18.26 -12.28
C VAL A 505 10.44 19.17 -13.49
N ALA A 506 9.18 19.39 -13.86
CA ALA A 506 8.81 20.28 -14.96
C ALA A 506 9.10 21.76 -14.70
N THR A 507 9.23 22.19 -13.44
CA THR A 507 9.64 23.57 -13.11
C THR A 507 11.14 23.82 -13.27
N ILE A 508 11.94 22.76 -13.40
CA ILE A 508 13.39 22.85 -13.57
C ILE A 508 13.69 23.05 -15.06
N ASP A 509 14.52 24.04 -15.38
CA ASP A 509 14.98 24.28 -16.75
C ASP A 509 15.52 22.98 -17.37
N PRO A 510 14.99 22.53 -18.52
CA PRO A 510 15.46 21.32 -19.22
C PRO A 510 16.97 21.33 -19.52
N LYS A 511 17.59 22.51 -19.61
CA LYS A 511 19.03 22.68 -19.88
C LYS A 511 19.89 22.67 -18.61
N ALA A 512 19.28 22.80 -17.43
CA ALA A 512 20.02 22.78 -16.17
C ALA A 512 20.48 21.35 -15.80
N PRO A 513 21.65 21.18 -15.16
CA PRO A 513 22.09 19.89 -14.66
C PRO A 513 21.07 19.30 -13.67
N ARG A 514 20.59 18.08 -13.94
CA ARG A 514 19.66 17.39 -13.04
C ARG A 514 20.40 16.64 -11.95
N SER A 515 20.01 16.87 -10.70
CA SER A 515 20.44 16.05 -9.58
C SER A 515 19.78 14.66 -9.63
N PRO A 516 20.32 13.63 -8.95
CA PRO A 516 19.68 12.33 -8.82
C PRO A 516 18.27 12.39 -8.20
N ALA A 517 17.96 13.45 -7.45
CA ALA A 517 16.66 13.72 -6.84
C ALA A 517 15.66 14.40 -7.81
N ALA A 518 16.10 14.87 -8.97
CA ALA A 518 15.32 15.65 -9.94
C ALA A 518 15.15 14.92 -11.29
N LEU A 519 15.19 13.58 -11.25
CA LEU A 519 14.91 12.73 -12.42
C LEU A 519 13.40 12.48 -12.56
N PRO A 520 12.89 12.24 -13.78
CA PRO A 520 11.52 11.78 -14.00
C PRO A 520 11.22 10.53 -13.16
N TRP A 521 9.96 10.35 -12.73
CA TRP A 521 9.58 9.32 -11.77
C TRP A 521 10.04 7.93 -12.20
N ALA A 522 9.90 7.58 -13.48
CA ALA A 522 10.33 6.30 -14.05
C ALA A 522 11.84 6.01 -13.88
N GLN A 523 12.66 7.05 -13.82
CA GLN A 523 14.11 6.97 -13.66
C GLN A 523 14.58 7.29 -12.23
N LEU A 524 13.67 7.78 -11.38
CA LEU A 524 13.94 8.17 -10.01
C LEU A 524 14.28 6.95 -9.15
N GLY A 525 15.39 7.03 -8.40
CA GLY A 525 15.80 5.96 -7.50
C GLY A 525 14.81 5.73 -6.35
N GLU A 526 14.72 4.47 -5.87
CA GLU A 526 13.73 4.07 -4.87
C GLU A 526 13.80 4.87 -3.56
N PHE A 527 15.01 5.29 -3.17
CA PHE A 527 15.20 6.18 -2.02
C PHE A 527 14.42 7.51 -2.18
N TYR A 528 14.45 8.13 -3.37
CA TYR A 528 13.76 9.40 -3.60
C TYR A 528 12.26 9.21 -3.80
N ARG A 529 11.83 8.14 -4.50
CA ARG A 529 10.40 7.77 -4.56
C ARG A 529 9.85 7.53 -3.15
N GLY A 530 10.59 6.83 -2.30
CA GLY A 530 10.27 6.62 -0.90
C GLY A 530 10.18 7.92 -0.09
N SER A 531 11.07 8.89 -0.34
CA SER A 531 11.00 10.22 0.28
C SER A 531 9.76 11.00 -0.15
N ASN A 532 9.36 10.94 -1.42
CA ASN A 532 8.13 11.57 -1.92
C ASN A 532 6.87 10.93 -1.30
N ARG A 533 6.79 9.59 -1.28
CA ARG A 533 5.68 8.88 -0.60
C ARG A 533 5.63 9.18 0.89
N ARG A 534 6.78 9.37 1.54
CA ARG A 534 6.86 9.77 2.96
C ARG A 534 6.28 11.16 3.17
N GLN A 535 6.67 12.15 2.36
CA GLN A 535 6.18 13.52 2.48
C GLN A 535 4.65 13.59 2.44
N VAL A 536 4.00 12.92 1.48
CA VAL A 536 2.53 12.87 1.38
C VAL A 536 1.90 12.26 2.63
N ARG A 537 2.39 11.10 3.09
CA ARG A 537 1.85 10.43 4.28
C ARG A 537 2.09 11.22 5.56
N ASN A 538 3.24 11.89 5.67
CA ASN A 538 3.53 12.72 6.83
C ASN A 538 2.62 13.96 6.85
N ALA A 539 2.31 14.55 5.68
CA ALA A 539 1.35 15.64 5.58
C ALA A 539 -0.03 15.24 6.14
N LEU A 540 -0.53 14.04 5.77
CA LEU A 540 -1.79 13.51 6.31
C LEU A 540 -1.80 13.49 7.84
N ARG A 541 -0.72 12.94 8.43
CA ARG A 541 -0.55 12.85 9.89
C ARG A 541 -0.47 14.22 10.56
N MET A 542 0.36 15.11 10.03
CA MET A 542 0.62 16.43 10.64
C MET A 542 -0.64 17.29 10.69
N VAL A 543 -1.41 17.31 9.61
CA VAL A 543 -2.67 18.07 9.51
C VAL A 543 -3.66 17.64 10.60
N GLU A 544 -3.70 16.36 10.97
CA GLU A 544 -4.61 15.88 12.01
C GLU A 544 -4.05 16.03 13.41
N GLN A 545 -2.83 15.51 13.64
CA GLN A 545 -2.26 15.40 14.97
C GLN A 545 -1.72 16.73 15.50
N ILE A 546 -1.30 17.62 14.60
CA ILE A 546 -0.70 18.91 14.96
C ILE A 546 -1.69 20.04 14.75
N ALA A 547 -2.33 20.11 13.57
CA ALA A 547 -3.25 21.20 13.27
C ALA A 547 -4.70 20.95 13.73
N GLY A 548 -5.06 19.74 14.16
CA GLY A 548 -6.42 19.45 14.62
C GLY A 548 -7.46 19.51 13.50
N HIS A 549 -7.05 19.22 12.26
CA HIS A 549 -7.95 19.11 11.12
C HIS A 549 -8.41 17.65 10.92
N THR A 550 -9.42 17.48 10.09
CA THR A 550 -9.91 16.21 9.55
C THR A 550 -9.81 16.24 8.03
N TRP A 551 -9.50 15.12 7.38
CA TRP A 551 -9.62 15.05 5.92
C TRP A 551 -10.98 14.52 5.46
N ASN A 552 -11.91 14.24 6.39
CA ASN A 552 -13.30 13.99 6.03
C ASN A 552 -14.00 15.31 5.69
N THR A 553 -14.21 15.52 4.40
CA THR A 553 -14.90 16.68 3.83
C THR A 553 -16.30 16.35 3.31
N TRP A 554 -16.79 15.13 3.52
CA TRP A 554 -18.10 14.71 3.02
C TRP A 554 -19.23 15.61 3.52
N GLY A 555 -20.09 16.04 2.61
CA GLY A 555 -21.28 16.84 2.92
C GLY A 555 -21.03 18.32 3.26
N SER A 556 -19.78 18.81 3.18
CA SER A 556 -19.46 20.21 3.47
C SER A 556 -18.59 20.80 2.36
N PRO A 557 -19.18 21.46 1.34
CA PRO A 557 -18.43 22.03 0.24
C PRO A 557 -17.47 23.12 0.75
N PRO A 558 -16.17 23.06 0.42
CA PRO A 558 -15.17 23.96 1.00
C PRO A 558 -15.18 25.35 0.35
N VAL A 559 -14.58 26.32 1.05
CA VAL A 559 -14.32 27.66 0.53
C VAL A 559 -13.38 27.59 -0.69
N GLN A 560 -13.76 28.24 -1.78
CA GLN A 560 -12.96 28.28 -3.00
C GLN A 560 -11.75 29.20 -2.83
N LEU A 561 -10.55 28.63 -2.94
CA LEU A 561 -9.31 29.40 -2.95
C LEU A 561 -8.86 29.66 -4.39
N SER A 562 -8.74 30.94 -4.74
CA SER A 562 -8.22 31.35 -6.05
C SER A 562 -6.74 31.01 -6.19
N GLY A 563 -6.38 30.33 -7.28
CA GLY A 563 -4.97 30.00 -7.58
C GLY A 563 -4.09 31.24 -7.73
N HIS A 564 -4.65 32.37 -8.18
CA HIS A 564 -3.92 33.63 -8.30
C HIS A 564 -3.63 34.25 -6.93
N VAL A 565 -4.60 34.21 -6.02
CA VAL A 565 -4.41 34.65 -4.63
C VAL A 565 -3.32 33.81 -3.98
N MET A 566 -3.42 32.49 -4.08
CA MET A 566 -2.42 31.57 -3.51
C MET A 566 -1.01 31.80 -4.08
N ALA A 567 -0.87 32.06 -5.38
CA ALA A 567 0.43 32.29 -6.01
C ALA A 567 1.11 33.58 -5.53
N ASN A 568 0.32 34.61 -5.18
CA ASN A 568 0.83 35.92 -4.75
C ASN A 568 1.02 36.03 -3.23
N SER A 569 0.46 35.09 -2.46
CA SER A 569 0.57 35.06 -1.00
C SER A 569 1.89 34.48 -0.50
N SER A 570 2.34 34.95 0.66
CA SER A 570 3.47 34.34 1.39
C SER A 570 3.14 32.91 1.84
N ALA A 571 4.15 32.10 2.18
CA ALA A 571 3.91 30.71 2.57
C ALA A 571 3.03 30.57 3.83
N LEU A 572 3.15 31.49 4.79
CA LEU A 572 2.31 31.51 5.99
C LEU A 572 0.89 32.01 5.68
N GLU A 573 0.73 32.99 4.79
CA GLU A 573 -0.59 33.41 4.32
C GLU A 573 -1.31 32.29 3.57
N GLN A 574 -0.61 31.55 2.70
CA GLN A 574 -1.16 30.38 2.03
C GLN A 574 -1.69 29.34 3.04
N LEU A 575 -0.92 29.06 4.10
CA LEU A 575 -1.34 28.14 5.16
C LEU A 575 -2.55 28.68 5.92
N SER A 576 -2.58 29.98 6.24
CA SER A 576 -3.72 30.64 6.89
C SER A 576 -4.99 30.57 6.03
N LEU A 577 -4.88 30.81 4.72
CA LEU A 577 -5.99 30.68 3.76
C LEU A 577 -6.52 29.24 3.68
N MET A 578 -5.67 28.23 3.90
CA MET A 578 -6.06 26.83 4.01
C MET A 578 -6.58 26.45 5.42
N GLY A 579 -6.70 27.42 6.33
CA GLY A 579 -7.25 27.23 7.68
C GLY A 579 -6.23 26.88 8.76
N PHE A 580 -4.93 26.94 8.47
CA PHE A 580 -3.88 26.62 9.44
C PHE A 580 -3.36 27.88 10.13
N ASP A 581 -3.53 27.97 11.45
CA ASP A 581 -2.96 29.07 12.23
C ASP A 581 -1.42 29.03 12.25
N HIS A 582 -0.81 30.15 12.64
CA HIS A 582 0.64 30.32 12.64
C HIS A 582 1.36 29.25 13.48
N ASN A 583 0.87 28.94 14.68
CA ASN A 583 1.53 27.99 15.57
C ASN A 583 1.44 26.57 14.99
N SER A 584 0.27 26.18 14.49
CA SER A 584 0.09 24.90 13.80
C SER A 584 1.00 24.79 12.57
N ALA A 585 1.07 25.83 11.74
CA ALA A 585 1.95 25.89 10.58
C ALA A 585 3.44 25.66 10.95
N MET A 586 3.93 26.33 11.99
CA MET A 586 5.30 26.20 12.46
C MET A 586 5.61 24.81 13.03
N ASN A 587 4.71 24.26 13.83
CA ASN A 587 4.87 22.91 14.40
C ASN A 587 4.82 21.82 13.33
N MET A 588 3.99 21.99 12.29
CA MET A 588 3.97 21.09 11.13
C MET A 588 5.28 21.20 10.33
N ALA A 589 5.80 22.41 10.09
CA ALA A 589 7.06 22.58 9.37
C ALA A 589 8.24 21.91 10.10
N LYS A 590 8.25 22.03 11.44
CA LYS A 590 9.19 21.31 12.31
C LYS A 590 9.07 19.80 12.17
N ALA A 591 7.86 19.27 12.28
CA ALA A 591 7.61 17.84 12.20
C ALA A 591 7.99 17.24 10.83
N GLU A 592 7.76 17.96 9.73
CA GLU A 592 8.23 17.55 8.39
C GLU A 592 9.75 17.52 8.29
N HIS A 593 10.43 18.55 8.79
CA HIS A 593 11.89 18.62 8.77
C HIS A 593 12.52 17.47 9.57
N GLU A 594 12.01 17.21 10.77
CA GLU A 594 12.49 16.12 11.62
C GLU A 594 12.25 14.73 11.01
N ASP A 595 11.07 14.51 10.41
CA ASP A 595 10.75 13.27 9.68
C ASP A 595 11.66 13.09 8.46
N TRP A 596 11.92 14.18 7.72
CA TRP A 596 12.85 14.18 6.60
C TRP A 596 14.29 13.84 7.02
N CYS A 597 14.81 14.49 8.07
CA CYS A 597 16.11 14.20 8.65
C CYS A 597 16.22 12.74 9.09
N ARG A 598 15.19 12.22 9.76
CA ARG A 598 15.15 10.82 10.22
C ARG A 598 15.19 9.83 9.05
N TYR A 599 14.42 10.10 7.98
CA TYR A 599 14.41 9.27 6.78
C TYR A 599 15.79 9.22 6.10
N TYR A 600 16.43 10.38 5.93
CA TYR A 600 17.75 10.48 5.31
C TYR A 600 18.82 9.78 6.15
N ARG A 601 18.88 10.07 7.46
CA ARG A 601 19.83 9.43 8.40
C ARG A 601 19.68 7.90 8.44
N ARG A 602 18.44 7.39 8.47
CA ARG A 602 18.15 5.94 8.41
C ARG A 602 18.65 5.28 7.12
N ASN A 603 18.75 6.02 6.03
CA ASN A 603 19.26 5.56 4.74
C ASN A 603 20.76 5.85 4.52
N GLY A 604 21.47 6.22 5.60
CA GLY A 604 22.92 6.40 5.64
C GLY A 604 23.39 7.77 5.17
N TRP A 605 22.50 8.76 5.06
CA TRP A 605 22.91 10.13 4.78
C TRP A 605 23.46 10.83 6.02
N LYS A 606 24.40 11.74 5.79
CA LYS A 606 25.07 12.52 6.84
C LYS A 606 25.05 14.00 6.52
N TYR A 607 25.12 14.81 7.56
CA TYR A 607 25.35 16.24 7.41
C TYR A 607 26.75 16.51 6.84
N GLY A 608 26.84 17.49 5.95
CA GLY A 608 28.10 18.06 5.47
C GLY A 608 27.85 19.14 4.42
N SER A 609 28.79 20.07 4.30
CA SER A 609 28.76 21.17 3.34
C SER A 609 30.11 21.23 2.62
N PRO A 610 30.16 21.26 1.27
CA PRO A 610 29.03 21.32 0.35
C PRO A 610 28.23 20.01 0.26
N ARG A 611 26.99 20.09 -0.25
CA ARG A 611 26.15 18.93 -0.56
C ARG A 611 26.81 18.02 -1.60
N ASP A 612 26.79 16.71 -1.36
CA ASP A 612 27.27 15.69 -2.28
C ASP A 612 26.36 14.44 -2.21
N ASP A 613 25.42 14.35 -3.15
CA ASP A 613 24.45 13.26 -3.22
C ASP A 613 25.10 11.90 -3.51
N THR A 614 26.27 11.87 -4.17
CA THR A 614 26.98 10.63 -4.52
C THR A 614 27.51 9.95 -3.27
N HIS A 615 28.02 10.75 -2.33
CA HIS A 615 28.54 10.29 -1.04
C HIS A 615 27.51 10.38 0.10
N LYS A 616 26.24 10.66 -0.23
CA LYS A 616 25.12 10.83 0.73
C LYS A 616 25.36 11.91 1.78
N ILE A 617 25.89 13.06 1.35
CA ILE A 617 26.16 14.23 2.18
C ILE A 617 25.13 15.31 1.84
N HIS A 618 24.39 15.80 2.84
CA HIS A 618 23.40 16.87 2.63
C HIS A 618 23.57 17.97 3.68
N ASP A 619 23.70 19.20 3.18
CA ASP A 619 23.91 20.45 3.91
C ASP A 619 22.74 20.90 4.80
N LYS A 620 21.55 20.33 4.60
CA LYS A 620 20.33 20.67 5.36
C LYS A 620 19.97 19.65 6.44
N LEU A 621 20.79 18.62 6.66
CA LEU A 621 20.56 17.59 7.71
C LEU A 621 20.92 18.06 9.13
N VAL A 622 20.45 19.26 9.47
CA VAL A 622 20.63 19.92 10.77
C VAL A 622 19.39 19.74 11.65
N ASP A 623 19.54 19.99 12.94
CA ASP A 623 18.42 19.92 13.88
C ASP A 623 17.58 21.21 13.84
N TRP A 624 16.32 21.14 14.27
CA TRP A 624 15.35 22.23 14.13
C TRP A 624 15.81 23.59 14.70
N PRO A 625 16.48 23.69 15.86
CA PRO A 625 16.94 24.99 16.36
C PRO A 625 17.88 25.74 15.40
N VAL A 626 18.60 25.03 14.54
CA VAL A 626 19.46 25.63 13.51
C VAL A 626 18.61 26.15 12.34
N VAL A 627 17.53 25.45 12.00
CA VAL A 627 16.56 25.89 10.97
C VAL A 627 15.84 27.15 11.45
N GLU A 628 15.39 27.16 12.70
CA GLU A 628 14.63 28.26 13.31
C GLU A 628 15.46 29.54 13.44
N SER A 629 16.76 29.42 13.74
CA SER A 629 17.67 30.57 13.84
C SER A 629 18.17 31.12 12.48
N ASN A 630 17.89 30.43 11.37
CA ASN A 630 18.29 30.85 10.03
C ASN A 630 17.05 31.15 9.16
N PRO A 631 16.77 32.43 8.82
CA PRO A 631 15.60 32.82 8.05
C PRO A 631 15.46 32.09 6.71
N ASP A 632 16.55 31.79 6.02
CA ASP A 632 16.50 31.13 4.71
C ASP A 632 16.08 29.66 4.84
N LEU A 633 16.60 28.96 5.87
CA LEU A 633 16.22 27.57 6.15
C LEU A 633 14.76 27.50 6.64
N LEU A 634 14.36 28.41 7.52
CA LEU A 634 13.00 28.52 8.02
C LEU A 634 11.99 28.75 6.89
N ASN A 635 12.25 29.78 6.06
CA ASN A 635 11.41 30.11 4.91
C ASN A 635 11.34 28.96 3.90
N ALA A 636 12.43 28.22 3.71
CA ALA A 636 12.43 27.03 2.85
C ALA A 636 11.56 25.90 3.42
N ALA A 637 11.63 25.64 4.73
CA ALA A 637 10.83 24.61 5.39
C ALA A 637 9.33 24.92 5.31
N VAL A 638 8.92 26.14 5.69
CA VAL A 638 7.51 26.57 5.65
C VAL A 638 6.96 26.58 4.23
N ARG A 639 7.73 27.07 3.26
CA ARG A 639 7.35 27.04 1.84
C ARG A 639 7.19 25.62 1.30
N SER A 640 8.05 24.68 1.71
CA SER A 640 7.91 23.27 1.33
C SER A 640 6.62 22.66 1.87
N LEU A 641 6.25 22.98 3.11
CA LEU A 641 4.99 22.54 3.72
C LEU A 641 3.78 23.13 2.97
N ALA A 642 3.75 24.47 2.82
CA ALA A 642 2.66 25.17 2.13
C ALA A 642 2.46 24.63 0.70
N ALA A 643 3.54 24.46 -0.06
CA ALA A 643 3.48 23.90 -1.40
C ALA A 643 2.96 22.46 -1.42
N THR A 644 3.31 21.62 -0.43
CA THR A 644 2.82 20.24 -0.35
C THR A 644 1.32 20.20 -0.10
N LEU A 645 0.84 20.94 0.90
CA LEU A 645 -0.57 20.98 1.27
C LEU A 645 -1.42 21.60 0.15
N TRP A 646 -0.93 22.66 -0.48
CA TRP A 646 -1.62 23.27 -1.62
C TRP A 646 -1.72 22.32 -2.81
N ARG A 647 -0.65 21.59 -3.14
CA ARG A 647 -0.70 20.60 -4.23
C ARG A 647 -1.65 19.45 -3.94
N LEU A 648 -1.74 19.01 -2.69
CA LEU A 648 -2.74 18.01 -2.27
C LEU A 648 -4.16 18.55 -2.47
N GLN A 649 -4.43 19.79 -2.08
CA GLN A 649 -5.74 20.44 -2.30
C GLN A 649 -6.10 20.58 -3.79
N GLN A 650 -5.13 20.90 -4.64
CA GLN A 650 -5.31 20.95 -6.10
C GLN A 650 -5.58 19.58 -6.71
N LEU A 651 -5.06 18.49 -6.10
CA LEU A 651 -5.35 17.11 -6.49
C LEU A 651 -6.64 16.55 -5.86
N GLY A 652 -7.43 17.40 -5.21
CA GLY A 652 -8.70 17.05 -4.58
C GLY A 652 -8.61 16.57 -3.12
N TYR A 653 -7.41 16.47 -2.53
CA TYR A 653 -7.24 16.05 -1.14
C TYR A 653 -7.26 17.27 -0.22
N ARG A 654 -8.34 17.43 0.53
CA ARG A 654 -8.58 18.64 1.34
C ARG A 654 -8.81 18.26 2.79
N SER A 655 -8.39 19.15 3.68
CA SER A 655 -8.70 19.05 5.10
C SER A 655 -9.52 20.24 5.54
N ARG A 656 -10.19 20.09 6.67
CA ARG A 656 -10.93 21.16 7.36
C ARG A 656 -10.67 21.07 8.86
N PRO A 657 -10.84 22.16 9.63
CA PRO A 657 -10.79 22.09 11.08
C PRO A 657 -11.76 21.04 11.63
N LEU A 658 -11.30 20.21 12.57
CA LEU A 658 -12.15 19.18 13.22
C LEU A 658 -13.22 19.83 14.09
N TRP A 659 -12.82 20.86 14.84
CA TRP A 659 -13.72 21.68 15.64
C TRP A 659 -14.25 22.82 14.78
N GLN A 660 -15.56 22.85 14.58
CA GLN A 660 -16.24 23.89 13.82
C GLN A 660 -16.96 24.82 14.78
N THR A 661 -17.10 26.09 14.39
CA THR A 661 -17.80 27.09 15.19
C THR A 661 -19.28 27.08 14.86
N PHE A 662 -20.10 27.03 15.90
CA PHE A 662 -21.55 27.09 15.81
C PHE A 662 -22.10 28.22 16.67
N THR A 663 -23.21 28.79 16.22
CA THR A 663 -24.02 29.73 17.00
C THR A 663 -25.07 28.93 17.77
N ARG A 664 -25.23 29.22 19.06
CA ARG A 664 -26.34 28.67 19.85
C ARG A 664 -27.66 29.27 19.38
N VAL A 665 -28.68 28.44 19.19
CA VAL A 665 -30.01 28.85 18.74
C VAL A 665 -31.10 28.19 19.57
N GLY A 666 -32.33 28.73 19.48
CA GLY A 666 -33.48 28.29 20.27
C GLY A 666 -33.64 29.05 21.59
N SER A 667 -34.83 28.91 22.17
CA SER A 667 -35.24 29.58 23.41
C SER A 667 -35.63 28.55 24.47
N VAL A 668 -35.40 28.89 25.73
CA VAL A 668 -35.69 28.04 26.89
C VAL A 668 -36.52 28.78 27.93
N ALA A 669 -37.28 28.03 28.72
CA ALA A 669 -37.89 28.57 29.94
C ALA A 669 -36.85 28.54 31.06
N ALA A 670 -36.60 29.66 31.74
CA ALA A 670 -35.66 29.69 32.86
C ALA A 670 -36.09 30.59 34.00
N GLU A 671 -35.81 30.13 35.23
CA GLU A 671 -36.12 30.82 36.47
C GLU A 671 -34.92 30.78 37.42
N GLN A 672 -34.57 31.94 38.01
CA GLN A 672 -33.52 32.01 39.01
C GLN A 672 -34.03 31.52 40.36
N ARG A 673 -33.33 30.56 40.99
CA ARG A 673 -33.74 30.02 42.29
C ARG A 673 -32.96 30.67 43.43
N SER A 674 -33.67 31.07 44.48
CA SER A 674 -33.08 31.73 45.66
C SER A 674 -32.54 30.77 46.72
N THR A 675 -32.72 29.45 46.55
CA THR A 675 -32.25 28.42 47.48
C THR A 675 -31.44 27.36 46.75
N ALA A 676 -30.46 26.78 47.45
CA ALA A 676 -29.69 25.66 46.92
C ALA A 676 -30.60 24.44 46.71
N TRP A 677 -30.34 23.70 45.64
CA TRP A 677 -31.17 22.56 45.25
C TRP A 677 -30.33 21.50 44.54
N THR A 678 -30.92 20.33 44.34
CA THR A 678 -30.29 19.20 43.68
C THR A 678 -31.21 18.62 42.63
N TRP A 679 -30.63 18.08 41.58
CA TRP A 679 -31.32 17.35 40.52
C TRP A 679 -30.46 16.19 40.04
N THR A 680 -31.03 15.28 39.28
CA THR A 680 -30.30 14.12 38.73
C THR A 680 -30.08 14.35 37.24
N SER A 681 -28.82 14.28 36.79
CA SER A 681 -28.47 14.38 35.37
C SER A 681 -29.00 13.19 34.57
N ASP A 682 -29.06 13.32 33.26
CA ASP A 682 -29.40 12.22 32.34
C ASP A 682 -28.44 11.01 32.49
N SER A 683 -27.21 11.26 32.96
CA SER A 683 -26.21 10.23 33.27
C SER A 683 -26.35 9.60 34.67
N GLY A 684 -27.36 9.99 35.44
CA GLY A 684 -27.66 9.44 36.77
C GLY A 684 -26.83 10.05 37.92
N HIS A 685 -26.10 11.14 37.69
CA HIS A 685 -25.33 11.82 38.73
C HIS A 685 -26.19 12.87 39.45
N THR A 686 -26.08 12.92 40.78
CA THR A 686 -26.70 13.99 41.58
C THR A 686 -25.91 15.28 41.41
N MET A 687 -26.57 16.28 40.84
CA MET A 687 -26.05 17.63 40.62
C MET A 687 -26.46 18.55 41.75
N HIS A 688 -25.55 19.46 42.14
CA HIS A 688 -25.78 20.44 43.20
C HIS A 688 -25.72 21.85 42.63
N ALA A 689 -26.79 22.61 42.82
CA ALA A 689 -26.90 24.00 42.41
C ALA A 689 -26.96 24.92 43.64
N ALA A 690 -26.26 26.05 43.58
CA ALA A 690 -26.23 27.03 44.64
C ALA A 690 -27.48 27.92 44.63
N ALA A 691 -27.73 28.60 45.76
CA ALA A 691 -28.67 29.71 45.78
C ALA A 691 -28.20 30.81 44.82
N GLY A 692 -29.07 31.26 43.93
CA GLY A 692 -28.76 32.22 42.87
C GLY A 692 -28.56 31.59 41.49
N ASP A 693 -28.43 30.27 41.39
CA ASP A 693 -28.33 29.58 40.09
C ASP A 693 -29.68 29.50 39.38
N TRP A 694 -29.63 29.43 38.06
CA TRP A 694 -30.80 29.35 37.19
C TRP A 694 -31.21 27.90 36.98
N THR A 695 -32.52 27.65 37.00
CA THR A 695 -33.12 26.40 36.53
C THR A 695 -33.60 26.62 35.10
N VAL A 696 -33.08 25.83 34.18
CA VAL A 696 -33.45 25.88 32.76
C VAL A 696 -34.31 24.66 32.44
N HIS A 697 -35.40 24.86 31.70
CA HIS A 697 -36.34 23.84 31.27
C HIS A 697 -36.47 23.82 29.75
N GLU A 698 -36.36 22.63 29.17
CA GLU A 698 -36.57 22.38 27.74
C GLU A 698 -37.00 20.92 27.55
N ASP A 699 -38.07 20.68 26.78
CA ASP A 699 -38.56 19.33 26.42
C ASP A 699 -38.71 18.35 27.58
N GLY A 700 -39.17 18.85 28.74
CA GLY A 700 -39.35 18.07 29.96
C GLY A 700 -38.07 17.74 30.73
N LYS A 701 -36.91 18.16 30.23
CA LYS A 701 -35.63 18.14 30.95
C LYS A 701 -35.44 19.41 31.75
N MET A 702 -34.75 19.29 32.88
CA MET A 702 -34.35 20.44 33.70
C MET A 702 -32.89 20.33 34.12
N TRP A 703 -32.16 21.44 34.08
CA TRP A 703 -30.78 21.48 34.56
C TRP A 703 -30.45 22.84 35.19
N SER A 704 -29.38 22.86 36.00
CA SER A 704 -28.90 24.08 36.62
C SER A 704 -27.83 24.77 35.77
N VAL A 705 -27.86 26.10 35.69
CA VAL A 705 -26.79 26.93 35.12
C VAL A 705 -26.42 28.01 36.14
N ARG A 706 -25.13 28.17 36.42
CA ARG A 706 -24.66 29.24 37.32
C ARG A 706 -25.02 30.62 36.78
N ASP A 707 -25.28 31.59 37.67
CA ASP A 707 -25.71 32.94 37.28
C ASP A 707 -24.75 33.65 36.33
N ASP A 708 -23.44 33.51 36.54
CA ASP A 708 -22.39 34.06 35.68
C ASP A 708 -22.50 33.51 34.24
N ILE A 709 -22.55 32.20 34.10
CA ILE A 709 -22.65 31.51 32.81
C ILE A 709 -24.00 31.81 32.14
N PHE A 710 -25.09 31.86 32.90
CA PHE A 710 -26.43 32.10 32.35
C PHE A 710 -26.53 33.48 31.71
N ARG A 711 -26.05 34.53 32.37
CA ARG A 711 -26.05 35.89 31.82
C ARG A 711 -25.17 36.05 30.58
N ASP A 712 -24.08 35.30 30.51
CA ASP A 712 -23.17 35.32 29.37
C ASP A 712 -23.71 34.53 28.16
N THR A 713 -24.56 33.53 28.40
CA THR A 713 -25.02 32.59 27.35
C THR A 713 -26.50 32.68 27.00
N TYR A 714 -27.27 33.53 27.68
CA TYR A 714 -28.69 33.78 27.39
C TYR A 714 -29.03 35.28 27.32
N GLU A 715 -30.09 35.61 26.61
CA GLU A 715 -30.72 36.94 26.59
C GLU A 715 -32.25 36.84 26.76
N PRO A 716 -32.92 37.85 27.32
CA PRO A 716 -34.37 37.82 27.52
C PRO A 716 -35.13 37.77 26.18
N ASP A 717 -36.13 36.90 26.07
CA ASP A 717 -36.95 36.70 24.86
C ASP A 717 -38.47 36.72 25.15
N GLY A 718 -38.87 37.15 26.34
CA GLY A 718 -40.26 37.20 26.81
C GLY A 718 -40.38 36.90 28.31
N GLU A 719 -41.59 36.88 28.85
CA GLU A 719 -41.81 36.50 30.25
C GLU A 719 -41.39 35.04 30.49
N GLY A 720 -40.36 34.83 31.31
CA GLY A 720 -39.82 33.51 31.64
C GLY A 720 -39.09 32.80 30.51
N GLN A 721 -38.98 33.42 29.32
CA GLN A 721 -38.33 32.86 28.13
C GLN A 721 -37.01 33.55 27.85
N TRP A 722 -36.01 32.74 27.49
CA TRP A 722 -34.64 33.18 27.29
C TRP A 722 -34.07 32.58 26.02
N ARG A 723 -33.56 33.42 25.12
CA ARG A 723 -32.90 32.99 23.90
C ARG A 723 -31.44 32.66 24.20
N ARG A 724 -30.95 31.56 23.64
CA ARG A 724 -29.52 31.24 23.72
C ARG A 724 -28.71 32.22 22.87
N LYS A 725 -27.52 32.57 23.35
CA LYS A 725 -26.55 33.38 22.61
C LYS A 725 -25.14 32.85 22.78
N GLY A 726 -24.25 33.32 21.91
CA GLY A 726 -22.83 32.99 21.96
C GLY A 726 -22.43 31.86 21.00
N LEU A 727 -21.12 31.75 20.83
CA LEU A 727 -20.49 30.76 19.96
C LEU A 727 -19.99 29.58 20.78
N VAL A 728 -20.04 28.40 20.17
CA VAL A 728 -19.41 27.18 20.69
C VAL A 728 -18.58 26.54 19.59
N GLN A 729 -17.64 25.70 19.98
CA GLN A 729 -17.03 24.77 19.04
C GLN A 729 -17.72 23.43 19.15
N ALA A 730 -17.95 22.74 18.03
CA ALA A 730 -18.46 21.38 18.08
C ALA A 730 -17.81 20.49 17.02
N ARG A 731 -17.83 19.19 17.29
CA ARG A 731 -17.42 18.15 16.36
C ARG A 731 -18.28 16.89 16.57
N PRO A 732 -18.39 16.00 15.58
CA PRO A 732 -18.93 14.67 15.82
C PRO A 732 -18.13 13.92 16.90
N ALA A 733 -18.84 13.21 17.78
CA ALA A 733 -18.25 12.33 18.77
C ALA A 733 -17.78 11.03 18.12
N GLN A 734 -16.74 10.41 18.68
CA GLN A 734 -16.39 9.04 18.29
C GLN A 734 -17.30 8.05 19.03
N PRO A 735 -17.80 6.99 18.40
CA PRO A 735 -18.61 5.99 19.10
C PRO A 735 -17.86 5.41 20.31
N GLY A 736 -18.46 5.50 21.49
CA GLY A 736 -17.84 5.04 22.73
C GLY A 736 -16.76 5.97 23.31
N GLU A 737 -16.62 7.19 22.79
CA GLU A 737 -15.72 8.20 23.32
C GLU A 737 -16.13 8.61 24.74
N THR A 738 -15.19 8.55 25.68
CA THR A 738 -15.40 9.13 27.01
C THR A 738 -15.04 10.61 27.01
N ILE A 739 -16.04 11.45 27.23
CA ILE A 739 -15.93 12.90 27.32
C ILE A 739 -15.91 13.27 28.80
N ASN A 740 -14.87 14.00 29.22
CA ASN A 740 -14.83 14.58 30.55
C ASN A 740 -15.72 15.83 30.58
N THR A 741 -16.93 15.70 31.12
CA THR A 741 -17.83 16.83 31.33
C THR A 741 -17.63 17.42 32.73
N LEU A 742 -18.30 18.54 33.03
CA LEU A 742 -18.25 19.15 34.37
C LEU A 742 -18.97 18.28 35.40
N GLU A 743 -19.96 17.49 34.96
CA GLU A 743 -20.75 16.54 35.75
C GLU A 743 -20.02 15.22 36.02
N GLY A 744 -19.05 14.86 35.19
CA GLY A 744 -18.29 13.62 35.26
C GLY A 744 -17.99 13.04 33.88
N PRO A 745 -17.19 11.96 33.78
CA PRO A 745 -16.94 11.30 32.51
C PRO A 745 -18.22 10.66 31.97
N THR A 746 -18.63 11.06 30.77
CA THR A 746 -19.79 10.51 30.05
C THR A 746 -19.33 9.84 28.77
N THR A 747 -19.94 8.71 28.40
CA THR A 747 -19.63 8.03 27.13
C THR A 747 -20.60 8.49 26.05
N ALA A 748 -20.09 9.01 24.94
CA ALA A 748 -20.89 9.42 23.79
C ALA A 748 -21.42 8.23 23.00
N ALA A 749 -22.67 8.33 22.57
CA ALA A 749 -23.31 7.38 21.67
C ALA A 749 -22.91 7.65 20.20
N GLU A 750 -23.24 6.71 19.32
CA GLU A 750 -23.08 6.89 17.88
C GLU A 750 -24.03 7.99 17.37
N GLY A 751 -23.49 8.95 16.63
CA GLY A 751 -24.25 10.10 16.12
C GLY A 751 -24.26 11.32 17.03
N ASP A 752 -23.72 11.22 18.25
CA ASP A 752 -23.58 12.37 19.16
C ASP A 752 -22.56 13.40 18.64
N TRP A 753 -22.70 14.62 19.12
CA TRP A 753 -21.74 15.72 18.95
C TRP A 753 -21.08 16.05 20.28
N VAL A 754 -19.77 16.31 20.24
CA VAL A 754 -19.05 16.92 21.36
C VAL A 754 -19.05 18.43 21.16
N VAL A 755 -19.69 19.13 22.08
CA VAL A 755 -19.69 20.59 22.12
C VAL A 755 -18.66 21.06 23.13
N ARG A 756 -17.94 22.12 22.80
CA ARG A 756 -16.94 22.79 23.63
C ARG A 756 -17.31 24.25 23.80
N GLY A 757 -17.41 24.68 25.05
CA GLY A 757 -17.67 26.06 25.42
C GLY A 757 -16.40 26.92 25.52
N ALA A 758 -16.57 28.16 25.95
CA ALA A 758 -15.52 29.18 25.96
C ALA A 758 -14.38 28.88 26.94
N ASN A 759 -14.64 28.12 28.01
CA ASN A 759 -13.65 27.71 29.00
C ASN A 759 -13.08 26.31 28.72
N ALA A 760 -13.23 25.83 27.48
CA ALA A 760 -12.84 24.50 27.01
C ALA A 760 -13.55 23.32 27.69
N GLU A 761 -14.61 23.60 28.46
CA GLU A 761 -15.53 22.62 29.00
C GLU A 761 -16.27 21.90 27.86
N GLN A 762 -16.50 20.59 28.01
CA GLN A 762 -17.05 19.75 26.96
C GLN A 762 -18.28 18.98 27.44
N TRP A 763 -19.27 18.81 26.57
CA TRP A 763 -20.45 17.99 26.83
C TRP A 763 -20.93 17.30 25.56
N PRO A 764 -21.42 16.05 25.64
CA PRO A 764 -22.10 15.41 24.53
C PRO A 764 -23.48 16.01 24.31
N VAL A 765 -23.90 16.07 23.04
CA VAL A 765 -25.26 16.43 22.63
C VAL A 765 -25.70 15.41 21.58
N PRO A 766 -26.86 14.74 21.75
CA PRO A 766 -27.42 13.87 20.72
C PRO A 766 -27.56 14.59 19.38
N GLY A 767 -27.35 13.89 18.27
CA GLY A 767 -27.28 14.52 16.93
C GLY A 767 -28.56 15.24 16.51
N ASP A 768 -29.72 14.71 16.87
CA ASP A 768 -31.03 15.34 16.64
C ASP A 768 -31.23 16.60 17.50
N GLU A 769 -30.83 16.56 18.79
CA GLU A 769 -30.81 17.73 19.67
C GLU A 769 -29.80 18.78 19.18
N PHE A 770 -28.66 18.37 18.62
CA PHE A 770 -27.62 19.27 18.14
C PHE A 770 -28.11 20.14 16.98
N VAL A 771 -28.77 19.54 15.99
CA VAL A 771 -29.31 20.26 14.82
C VAL A 771 -30.39 21.29 15.24
N GLN A 772 -31.09 21.05 16.33
CA GLN A 772 -32.10 21.98 16.85
C GLN A 772 -31.49 23.13 17.67
N ARG A 773 -30.38 22.88 18.38
CA ARG A 773 -29.76 23.82 19.32
C ARG A 773 -28.60 24.64 18.75
N TYR A 774 -28.06 24.24 17.60
CA TYR A 774 -26.87 24.84 17.03
C TYR A 774 -27.01 25.01 15.52
N THR A 775 -26.56 26.16 15.01
CA THR A 775 -26.43 26.42 13.56
C THR A 775 -24.98 26.78 13.23
N GLU A 776 -24.49 26.36 12.06
CA GLU A 776 -23.12 26.66 11.63
C GLU A 776 -22.90 28.19 11.61
N PHE A 777 -21.77 28.64 12.16
CA PHE A 777 -21.43 30.05 12.15
C PHE A 777 -20.77 30.41 10.82
N HIS A 778 -21.47 31.21 10.02
CA HIS A 778 -20.87 31.85 8.84
C HIS A 778 -20.46 33.28 9.22
N PRO A 779 -19.15 33.60 9.24
CA PRO A 779 -18.73 34.98 9.44
C PRO A 779 -19.33 35.86 8.34
N PRO A 780 -19.75 37.10 8.65
CA PRO A 780 -20.26 38.02 7.63
C PRO A 780 -19.21 38.21 6.54
N THR A 781 -19.59 37.96 5.30
CA THR A 781 -18.77 38.23 4.12
C THR A 781 -18.55 39.74 4.03
N ASN A 782 -17.31 40.19 4.29
CA ASN A 782 -16.87 41.57 4.03
C ASN A 782 -16.69 41.83 2.54
#